data_AF-A0A960QHF5-F1
#
_entry.id   AF-A0A960QHF5-F1
#
_cell.length_a   1.000
_cell.length_b   1.000
_cell.length_c   1.000
_cell.angle_alpha   90.00
_cell.angle_beta   90.00
_cell.angle_gamma   90.00
#
_symmetry.space_group_name_H-M   'P 1'
#
loop_
_entity.id
_entity.type
_entity.pdbx_description
1 polymer ?
#
loop_
_entity_poly.entity_id
_entity_poly.type
_entity_poly.pdbx_seq_one_letter_code
_entity_poly.pdbx_strand_id
1 'polypeptide(L)'
;MTGEVFRAQRADGSLVAVKKLNALAIDRDRLRGNWRRLWRAPKHPGAVSMLDFQVDASPYFVAMDWIESGRTLAESELPSDDNDNSWAWSRLMGLAQTLADFQKYGVHHANLHPGNVFLVPGDDGDGQLLISDFGPGLAGAVHHIEIGESAWFAPPEQLDAFVAWQDGAVEKWDVYRFGALAFWMLTGEVPRGLGYRAAREMAIAESGGRPVAVEALALAEDFRSQPEVRWPEDSGGSLSRENRYRRELITRCLAIDPEERPADMREVATAFDFLERQFEIERAEAELKATKEEAEARVMEEQERQARKVLNGRLMAACLAGALLISAMFLVQHWQRAVGFETRASDLGQVVSQQKSMIEEYDRRWSQTVHELRSTREAADSVFSQINQSERGSAAPPAEGSIEHENLEKSRAFFVKAIEEAAADPNQKLEHARSLHNLAHVETRLGKKEEALAHLRETVTRYEEILAERSGEVTVVHDTQSRLADCHEALVGLLDSRSSDEMLQSLREASRYLTMLAARRSDDPHLPQRRLAIDFRLARQWHEQRHFAEALAGYSSLGERLQDPMPREPENRQRLEILGEVQYHTALTLREMGRAREAGSAFVAAMETLSQLVGTRPYSAEQSLRLGSIYASLGEMMLGRASNGEAKELFNEAYRLLLPISEARPEHLETAVLLARSMSRLGGIERASGRWTDGYRLSLRAIENLEQAIKGQPGDLDARLLLVELRAEHTETLKHQDTAARSCLGKGFGLAEVILTEINDSAELPDGLRQSFRLRLAKLYETYGELCKKLGDSEKAELCFDRAHRARELLVQREPVSGAAESSETKSL
;
A
#
# COMPACT_ATOMS: atom_id res chain seq x y z
N MET A 1 51.98 -9.02 29.93
CA MET A 1 51.93 -8.14 28.73
C MET A 1 52.39 -8.89 27.47
N THR A 2 51.83 -8.57 26.30
CA THR A 2 52.11 -9.27 25.02
C THR A 2 53.38 -8.77 24.30
N GLY A 3 53.95 -7.63 24.70
CA GLY A 3 55.15 -7.06 24.12
C GLY A 3 55.46 -5.65 24.61
N GLU A 4 56.55 -5.07 24.10
CA GLU A 4 56.99 -3.69 24.34
C GLU A 4 56.84 -2.86 23.06
N VAL A 5 56.44 -1.58 23.20
CA VAL A 5 56.26 -0.66 22.06
C VAL A 5 57.40 0.35 22.02
N PHE A 6 58.04 0.50 20.86
CA PHE A 6 59.14 1.43 20.61
C PHE A 6 58.74 2.48 19.60
N ARG A 7 59.15 3.73 19.81
CA ARG A 7 59.15 4.76 18.77
C ARG A 7 60.37 4.54 17.88
N ALA A 8 60.15 4.41 16.57
CA ALA A 8 61.21 4.24 15.58
C ALA A 8 61.06 5.21 14.41
N GLN A 9 62.10 5.32 13.59
CA GLN A 9 62.12 6.17 12.41
C GLN A 9 62.51 5.33 11.19
N ARG A 10 61.73 5.43 10.10
CA ARG A 10 62.04 4.78 8.83
C ARG A 10 63.15 5.54 8.09
N ALA A 11 63.71 4.91 7.06
CA ALA A 11 64.79 5.50 6.25
C ALA A 11 64.37 6.80 5.53
N ASP A 12 63.07 7.00 5.28
CA ASP A 12 62.49 8.22 4.70
C ASP A 12 62.23 9.33 5.73
N GLY A 13 62.57 9.10 7.01
CA GLY A 13 62.38 10.04 8.11
C GLY A 13 61.02 9.95 8.81
N SER A 14 60.07 9.16 8.30
CA SER A 14 58.74 9.00 8.92
C SER A 14 58.82 8.24 10.25
N LEU A 15 58.04 8.69 11.23
CA LEU A 15 57.94 8.06 12.55
C LEU A 15 56.96 6.89 12.50
N VAL A 16 57.31 5.80 13.17
CA VAL A 16 56.49 4.60 13.30
C VAL A 16 56.53 4.06 14.74
N ALA A 17 55.47 3.37 15.13
CA ALA A 17 55.47 2.56 16.35
C ALA A 17 55.82 1.11 16.00
N VAL A 18 56.77 0.51 16.71
CA VAL A 18 57.15 -0.90 16.53
C VAL A 18 56.90 -1.64 17.84
N LYS A 19 55.93 -2.56 17.83
CA LYS A 19 55.63 -3.42 18.96
C LYS A 19 56.38 -4.74 18.81
N LYS A 20 57.36 -4.98 19.69
CA LYS A 20 58.12 -6.22 19.78
C LYS A 20 57.38 -7.19 20.69
N LEU A 21 56.98 -8.33 20.15
CA LEU A 21 56.15 -9.32 20.86
C LEU A 21 57.00 -10.29 21.67
N ASN A 22 56.45 -10.71 22.82
CA ASN A 22 57.00 -11.83 23.58
C ASN A 22 56.57 -13.14 22.93
N ALA A 23 57.53 -13.95 22.48
CA ALA A 23 57.32 -15.24 21.83
C ALA A 23 56.47 -16.23 22.66
N LEU A 24 56.55 -16.12 23.99
CA LEU A 24 55.81 -16.98 24.93
C LEU A 24 54.41 -16.48 25.24
N ALA A 25 54.01 -15.32 24.69
CA ALA A 25 52.74 -14.65 24.97
C ALA A 25 51.81 -14.57 23.73
N ILE A 26 52.15 -15.24 22.63
CA ILE A 26 51.45 -15.13 21.34
C ILE A 26 51.21 -16.49 20.68
N ASP A 27 50.06 -16.63 20.00
CA ASP A 27 49.80 -17.72 19.06
C ASP A 27 50.23 -17.29 17.65
N ARG A 28 51.42 -17.74 17.23
CA ARG A 28 52.08 -17.28 15.99
C ARG A 28 51.30 -17.67 14.73
N ASP A 29 50.75 -18.87 14.67
CA ASP A 29 50.09 -19.37 13.46
C ASP A 29 48.81 -18.60 13.18
N ARG A 30 48.08 -18.24 14.25
CA ARG A 30 46.85 -17.45 14.18
C ARG A 30 47.12 -15.98 13.91
N LEU A 31 48.09 -15.38 14.61
CA LEU A 31 48.54 -14.01 14.34
C LEU A 31 48.98 -13.87 12.89
N ARG A 32 49.72 -14.85 12.34
CA ARG A 32 50.12 -14.85 10.92
C ARG A 32 48.91 -14.76 10.00
N GLY A 33 47.89 -15.58 10.21
CA GLY A 33 46.67 -15.55 9.39
C GLY A 33 45.94 -14.21 9.47
N ASN A 34 45.69 -13.73 10.70
CA ASN A 34 44.96 -12.49 10.93
C ASN A 34 45.70 -11.26 10.41
N TRP A 35 47.01 -11.15 10.69
CA TRP A 35 47.83 -10.01 10.26
C TRP A 35 48.08 -10.01 8.77
N ARG A 36 48.16 -11.17 8.11
CA ARG A 36 48.15 -11.22 6.63
C ARG A 36 46.83 -10.67 6.06
N ARG A 37 45.69 -10.96 6.69
CA ARG A 37 44.40 -10.40 6.28
C ARG A 37 44.33 -8.89 6.56
N LEU A 38 44.78 -8.45 7.73
CA LEU A 38 44.82 -7.04 8.12
C LEU A 38 45.76 -6.21 7.22
N TRP A 39 46.95 -6.71 6.93
CA TRP A 39 47.90 -6.03 6.04
C TRP A 39 47.37 -5.89 4.60
N ARG A 40 46.54 -6.84 4.16
CA ARG A 40 45.88 -6.80 2.83
C ARG A 40 44.59 -5.98 2.81
N ALA A 41 43.99 -5.74 3.97
CA ALA A 41 42.77 -4.96 4.06
C ALA A 41 43.04 -3.50 3.65
N PRO A 42 42.07 -2.80 3.05
CA PRO A 42 42.21 -1.37 2.77
C PRO A 42 42.51 -0.59 4.04
N LYS A 43 43.30 0.48 3.91
CA LYS A 43 43.49 1.43 5.01
C LYS A 43 42.13 1.97 5.44
N HIS A 44 41.89 2.00 6.75
CA HIS A 44 40.62 2.40 7.31
C HIS A 44 40.81 3.62 8.23
N PRO A 45 39.98 4.68 8.10
CA PRO A 45 40.15 5.88 8.91
C PRO A 45 39.98 5.62 10.41
N GLY A 46 39.19 4.62 10.81
CA GLY A 46 38.97 4.24 12.21
C GLY A 46 39.99 3.27 12.82
N ALA A 47 41.12 2.98 12.15
CA ALA A 47 42.13 2.06 12.68
C ALA A 47 43.57 2.48 12.35
N VAL A 48 44.49 2.11 13.22
CA VAL A 48 45.92 2.35 13.03
C VAL A 48 46.44 1.44 11.92
N SER A 49 47.08 2.01 10.89
CA SER A 49 47.57 1.22 9.77
C SER A 49 48.71 0.30 10.20
N MET A 50 48.62 -0.98 9.82
CA MET A 50 49.73 -1.92 9.87
C MET A 50 50.65 -1.68 8.67
N LEU A 51 51.91 -1.36 8.95
CA LEU A 51 52.91 -1.02 7.93
C LEU A 51 53.79 -2.22 7.56
N ASP A 52 54.18 -3.01 8.55
CA ASP A 52 55.00 -4.21 8.39
C ASP A 52 54.81 -5.14 9.59
N PHE A 53 55.11 -6.42 9.45
CA PHE A 53 55.16 -7.35 10.57
C PHE A 53 56.05 -8.56 10.29
N GLN A 54 56.56 -9.16 11.37
CA GLN A 54 57.34 -10.38 11.33
C GLN A 54 56.84 -11.33 12.43
N VAL A 55 56.37 -12.51 12.03
CA VAL A 55 55.89 -13.57 12.93
C VAL A 55 56.51 -14.93 12.65
N ASP A 56 57.30 -15.04 11.57
CA ASP A 56 57.93 -16.28 11.11
C ASP A 56 59.32 -16.49 11.74
N ALA A 57 60.03 -15.40 12.05
CA ALA A 57 61.35 -15.43 12.70
C ALA A 57 61.48 -14.36 13.78
N SER A 58 62.33 -14.62 14.78
CA SER A 58 62.66 -13.62 15.81
C SER A 58 63.56 -12.51 15.22
N PRO A 59 63.37 -11.23 15.60
CA PRO A 59 62.37 -10.72 16.55
C PRO A 59 60.96 -10.70 15.95
N TYR A 60 59.97 -11.12 16.75
CA TYR A 60 58.57 -11.01 16.37
C TYR A 60 58.10 -9.58 16.60
N PHE A 61 57.55 -8.92 15.58
CA PHE A 61 57.12 -7.53 15.70
C PHE A 61 55.96 -7.19 14.77
N VAL A 62 55.29 -6.08 15.08
CA VAL A 62 54.42 -5.35 14.16
C VAL A 62 54.85 -3.88 14.16
N ALA A 63 55.00 -3.29 12.98
CA ALA A 63 55.22 -1.88 12.76
C ALA A 63 53.90 -1.23 12.29
N MET A 64 53.56 -0.09 12.88
CA MET A 64 52.31 0.62 12.65
C MET A 64 52.53 2.13 12.62
N ASP A 65 51.52 2.87 12.14
CA ASP A 65 51.56 4.33 12.14
C ASP A 65 51.79 4.88 13.57
N TRP A 66 52.65 5.88 13.71
CA TRP A 66 52.85 6.59 14.97
C TRP A 66 51.70 7.58 15.20
N ILE A 67 51.03 7.49 16.35
CA ILE A 67 49.97 8.42 16.75
C ILE A 67 50.60 9.52 17.60
N GLU A 68 50.64 10.75 17.09
CA GLU A 68 51.40 11.84 17.71
C GLU A 68 50.65 12.56 18.84
N SER A 69 49.33 12.73 18.71
CA SER A 69 48.49 13.54 19.63
C SER A 69 47.38 12.76 20.35
N GLY A 70 47.25 11.45 20.13
CA GLY A 70 46.20 10.62 20.71
C GLY A 70 46.60 9.92 22.00
N ARG A 71 45.63 9.70 22.90
CA ARG A 71 45.77 8.84 24.08
C ARG A 71 44.82 7.66 23.98
N THR A 72 45.12 6.57 24.67
CA THR A 72 44.16 5.46 24.74
C THR A 72 42.91 5.90 25.51
N LEU A 73 41.75 5.28 25.26
CA LEU A 73 40.54 5.56 26.04
C LEU A 73 40.74 5.26 27.52
N ALA A 74 41.60 4.29 27.87
CA ALA A 74 41.94 3.99 29.26
C ALA A 74 42.66 5.15 29.99
N GLU A 75 43.34 6.02 29.24
CA GLU A 75 44.13 7.15 29.76
C GLU A 75 43.44 8.51 29.51
N SER A 76 42.26 8.49 28.88
CA SER A 76 41.53 9.68 28.48
C SER A 76 40.35 9.92 29.40
N GLU A 77 40.13 11.18 29.75
CA GLU A 77 38.83 11.60 30.28
C GLU A 77 37.87 11.74 29.10
N LEU A 78 36.78 10.97 29.10
CA LEU A 78 35.78 11.02 28.04
C LEU A 78 35.00 12.35 28.15
N PRO A 79 34.65 12.98 27.02
CA PRO A 79 33.79 14.16 27.03
C PRO A 79 32.50 13.89 27.80
N SER A 80 32.25 14.69 28.83
CA SER A 80 30.99 14.70 29.56
C SER A 80 30.01 15.63 28.84
N ASP A 81 29.35 15.15 27.79
CA ASP A 81 28.35 15.93 27.06
C ASP A 81 26.94 15.46 27.36
N ASP A 82 26.11 16.40 27.84
CA ASP A 82 24.65 16.37 28.02
C ASP A 82 24.04 15.11 28.67
N ASN A 83 22.79 15.22 29.12
CA ASN A 83 22.10 14.18 29.88
C ASN A 83 21.86 12.84 29.10
N ASP A 84 22.33 12.70 27.85
CA ASP A 84 21.97 11.59 26.94
C ASP A 84 23.16 10.92 26.20
N ASN A 85 24.42 11.20 26.58
CA ASN A 85 25.63 10.50 26.06
C ASN A 85 25.78 10.54 24.51
N SER A 86 25.31 11.60 23.84
CA SER A 86 25.28 11.69 22.37
C SER A 86 26.65 11.49 21.72
N TRP A 87 27.71 12.07 22.29
CA TRP A 87 29.07 11.89 21.80
C TRP A 87 29.47 10.41 21.82
N ALA A 88 29.27 9.73 22.97
CA ALA A 88 29.64 8.33 23.13
C ALA A 88 28.91 7.43 22.12
N TRP A 89 27.60 7.65 21.92
CA TRP A 89 26.83 6.89 20.93
C TRP A 89 27.36 7.05 19.51
N SER A 90 27.64 8.28 19.08
CA SER A 90 28.25 8.56 17.77
C SER A 90 29.55 7.78 17.58
N ARG A 91 30.41 7.78 18.60
CA ARG A 91 31.69 7.05 18.56
C ARG A 91 31.53 5.54 18.56
N LEU A 92 30.56 5.01 19.30
CA LEU A 92 30.28 3.58 19.34
C LEU A 92 29.75 3.08 18.00
N MET A 93 28.90 3.85 17.31
CA MET A 93 28.44 3.50 15.97
C MET A 93 29.60 3.48 14.96
N GLY A 94 30.49 4.47 15.01
CA GLY A 94 31.71 4.50 14.19
C GLY A 94 32.67 3.32 14.48
N LEU A 95 32.82 2.94 15.75
CA LEU A 95 33.60 1.75 16.14
C LEU A 95 32.98 0.46 15.64
N ALA A 96 31.65 0.30 15.77
CA ALA A 96 30.94 -0.87 15.28
C ALA A 96 31.13 -1.03 13.76
N GLN A 97 30.98 0.07 13.02
CA GLN A 97 31.18 0.11 11.58
C GLN A 97 32.63 -0.25 11.20
N THR A 98 33.62 0.31 11.91
CA THR A 98 35.04 -0.01 11.69
C THR A 98 35.32 -1.50 11.86
N LEU A 99 34.83 -2.11 12.94
CA LEU A 99 35.02 -3.54 13.19
C LEU A 99 34.30 -4.40 12.14
N ALA A 100 33.08 -4.00 11.74
CA ALA A 100 32.33 -4.65 10.67
C ALA A 100 33.10 -4.65 9.34
N ASP A 101 33.74 -3.53 9.01
CA ASP A 101 34.52 -3.39 7.77
C ASP A 101 35.75 -4.29 7.76
N PHE A 102 36.45 -4.45 8.88
CA PHE A 102 37.55 -5.41 8.99
C PHE A 102 37.07 -6.87 8.91
N GLN A 103 35.93 -7.19 9.53
CA GLN A 103 35.37 -8.55 9.48
C GLN A 103 34.92 -8.96 8.07
N LYS A 104 34.61 -8.02 7.15
CA LYS A 104 34.40 -8.33 5.72
C LYS A 104 35.63 -8.99 5.07
N TYR A 105 36.82 -8.72 5.59
CA TYR A 105 38.09 -9.31 5.14
C TYR A 105 38.55 -10.49 6.01
N GLY A 106 37.71 -10.97 6.94
CA GLY A 106 38.06 -12.01 7.90
C GLY A 106 39.10 -11.57 8.94
N VAL A 107 39.19 -10.27 9.20
CA VAL A 107 40.05 -9.72 10.25
C VAL A 107 39.22 -9.59 11.53
N HIS A 108 39.69 -10.23 12.60
CA HIS A 108 39.06 -10.19 13.91
C HIS A 108 39.96 -9.46 14.91
N HIS A 109 39.36 -8.74 15.86
CA HIS A 109 40.13 -7.98 16.83
C HIS A 109 40.59 -8.86 18.01
N ALA A 110 39.68 -9.66 18.57
CA ALA A 110 39.84 -10.61 19.68
C ALA A 110 40.37 -10.06 21.02
N ASN A 111 40.74 -8.78 21.07
CA ASN A 111 41.27 -8.10 22.26
C ASN A 111 40.79 -6.65 22.43
N LEU A 112 39.56 -6.34 22.02
CA LEU A 112 39.06 -4.97 22.10
C LEU A 112 38.84 -4.58 23.56
N HIS A 113 39.36 -3.42 23.95
CA HIS A 113 39.24 -2.81 25.28
C HIS A 113 39.72 -1.34 25.21
N PRO A 114 39.49 -0.50 26.24
CA PRO A 114 39.82 0.93 26.21
C PRO A 114 41.29 1.23 25.90
N GLY A 115 42.23 0.44 26.44
CA GLY A 115 43.66 0.56 26.14
C GLY A 115 44.08 0.29 24.68
N ASN A 116 43.23 -0.28 23.83
CA ASN A 116 43.53 -0.54 22.41
C ASN A 116 42.77 0.39 21.45
N VAL A 117 42.04 1.37 21.99
CA VAL A 117 41.34 2.38 21.19
C VAL A 117 41.91 3.74 21.56
N PHE A 118 42.41 4.47 20.57
CA PHE A 118 42.96 5.81 20.77
C PHE A 118 41.90 6.86 20.49
N LEU A 119 41.80 7.86 21.37
CA LEU A 119 41.11 9.11 21.12
C LEU A 119 42.13 10.11 20.57
N VAL A 120 41.99 10.44 19.29
CA VAL A 120 42.80 11.46 18.61
C VAL A 120 42.00 12.76 18.58
N PRO A 121 42.48 13.86 19.20
CA PRO A 121 41.78 15.14 19.18
C PRO A 121 41.58 15.64 17.74
N GLY A 122 40.36 16.08 17.42
CA GLY A 122 40.04 16.77 16.17
C GLY A 122 40.08 18.28 16.35
N ASP A 123 40.21 19.03 15.24
CA ASP A 123 40.29 20.49 15.26
C ASP A 123 39.04 21.16 15.88
N ASP A 124 37.87 20.51 15.73
CA ASP A 124 36.57 20.99 16.23
C ASP A 124 36.20 20.42 17.63
N GLY A 125 37.13 19.75 18.32
CA GLY A 125 36.86 19.06 19.59
C GLY A 125 36.17 17.70 19.44
N ASP A 126 35.69 17.37 18.23
CA ASP A 126 35.06 16.09 17.89
C ASP A 126 36.12 15.01 17.60
N GLY A 127 36.88 14.61 18.63
CA GLY A 127 38.00 13.67 18.53
C GLY A 127 37.65 12.28 17.97
N GLN A 128 38.45 11.79 17.02
CA GLN A 128 38.24 10.52 16.33
C GLN A 128 38.76 9.31 17.15
N LEU A 129 38.06 8.17 17.06
CA LEU A 129 38.54 6.92 17.62
C LEU A 129 39.32 6.07 16.59
N LEU A 130 40.49 5.58 16.99
CA LEU A 130 41.33 4.69 16.20
C LEU A 130 41.56 3.36 16.93
N ILE A 131 41.18 2.25 16.30
CA ILE A 131 41.41 0.91 16.81
C ILE A 131 42.85 0.46 16.50
N SER A 132 43.52 -0.13 17.49
CA SER A 132 44.89 -0.65 17.39
C SER A 132 44.98 -2.08 17.94
N ASP A 133 46.13 -2.74 17.78
CA ASP A 133 46.40 -4.04 18.44
C ASP A 133 45.41 -5.17 18.09
N PHE A 134 45.16 -5.38 16.79
CA PHE A 134 44.35 -6.51 16.29
C PHE A 134 45.02 -7.86 16.54
N GLY A 135 44.37 -8.78 17.25
CA GLY A 135 44.73 -10.20 17.29
C GLY A 135 45.70 -10.72 18.35
N PRO A 136 46.43 -9.95 19.19
CA PRO A 136 47.31 -10.52 20.22
C PRO A 136 46.57 -10.88 21.52
N GLY A 137 45.25 -11.06 21.49
CA GLY A 137 44.41 -11.26 22.69
C GLY A 137 44.60 -12.58 23.42
N LEU A 138 43.75 -12.81 24.43
CA LEU A 138 43.61 -14.07 25.18
C LEU A 138 43.09 -15.19 24.26
N ALA A 139 43.93 -15.69 23.35
CA ALA A 139 43.58 -16.71 22.38
C ALA A 139 44.74 -17.69 22.19
N GLY A 140 44.48 -18.99 22.39
CA GLY A 140 45.44 -20.09 22.17
C GLY A 140 46.14 -20.61 23.43
N ALA A 141 46.79 -21.78 23.31
CA ALA A 141 47.45 -22.54 24.37
C ALA A 141 48.76 -21.88 24.85
N VAL A 142 48.67 -20.63 25.30
CA VAL A 142 49.81 -19.82 25.71
C VAL A 142 50.00 -19.94 27.22
N HIS A 143 51.02 -20.69 27.64
CA HIS A 143 51.20 -21.12 29.04
C HIS A 143 51.62 -20.02 30.04
N HIS A 144 51.91 -18.78 29.61
CA HIS A 144 52.44 -17.72 30.48
C HIS A 144 51.98 -16.29 30.11
N ILE A 145 50.68 -16.06 29.86
CA ILE A 145 50.14 -14.69 29.76
C ILE A 145 49.75 -14.21 31.16
N GLU A 146 50.40 -13.13 31.63
CA GLU A 146 49.80 -12.32 32.71
C GLU A 146 48.49 -11.72 32.21
N ILE A 147 47.38 -12.27 32.71
CA ILE A 147 46.04 -11.79 32.44
C ILE A 147 45.89 -10.45 33.17
N GLY A 148 45.80 -9.37 32.40
CA GLY A 148 45.68 -8.00 32.90
C GLY A 148 44.23 -7.49 32.90
N GLU A 149 44.06 -6.18 33.06
CA GLU A 149 42.76 -5.51 33.13
C GLU A 149 41.90 -5.65 31.86
N SER A 150 42.52 -6.05 30.73
CA SER A 150 41.80 -6.39 29.50
C SER A 150 40.85 -7.59 29.64
N ALA A 151 40.98 -8.39 30.71
CA ALA A 151 40.12 -9.54 30.98
C ALA A 151 38.69 -9.15 31.37
N TRP A 152 38.47 -7.95 31.92
CA TRP A 152 37.14 -7.46 32.29
C TRP A 152 36.23 -7.22 31.08
N PHE A 153 36.83 -7.11 29.89
CA PHE A 153 36.11 -6.94 28.63
C PHE A 153 35.94 -8.26 27.88
N ALA A 154 36.62 -9.33 28.30
CA ALA A 154 36.58 -10.62 27.63
C ALA A 154 35.27 -11.37 27.94
N PRO A 155 34.65 -12.05 26.98
CA PRO A 155 33.52 -12.92 27.28
C PRO A 155 33.96 -14.14 28.11
N PRO A 156 33.06 -14.74 28.90
CA PRO A 156 33.40 -15.80 29.85
C PRO A 156 33.95 -17.06 29.15
N GLU A 157 33.48 -17.41 27.95
CA GLU A 157 34.03 -18.53 27.19
C GLU A 157 35.46 -18.29 26.66
N GLN A 158 35.88 -17.02 26.49
CA GLN A 158 37.28 -16.70 26.17
C GLN A 158 38.19 -16.92 27.39
N LEU A 159 37.65 -16.83 28.61
CA LEU A 159 38.36 -17.00 29.88
C LEU A 159 38.45 -18.46 30.36
N ASP A 160 37.52 -19.33 29.96
CA ASP A 160 37.31 -20.68 30.54
C ASP A 160 38.45 -21.70 30.35
N ALA A 161 39.22 -21.62 29.27
CA ALA A 161 40.33 -22.55 29.04
C ALA A 161 41.14 -22.19 27.79
N PHE A 162 41.31 -20.89 27.48
CA PHE A 162 41.94 -20.46 26.22
C PHE A 162 41.35 -21.22 25.01
N VAL A 163 40.02 -21.17 24.87
CA VAL A 163 39.29 -21.86 23.80
C VAL A 163 40.01 -21.61 22.47
N ALA A 164 40.23 -22.70 21.73
CA ALA A 164 40.85 -22.61 20.42
C ALA A 164 40.06 -21.62 19.54
N TRP A 165 40.70 -20.62 18.90
CA TRP A 165 40.08 -19.95 17.75
C TRP A 165 39.52 -21.01 16.82
N GLN A 166 38.21 -20.99 16.70
CA GLN A 166 37.44 -21.62 15.66
C GLN A 166 36.63 -20.50 15.00
N ASP A 167 36.53 -20.53 13.68
CA ASP A 167 35.70 -19.60 12.92
C ASP A 167 34.25 -19.69 13.46
N GLY A 168 33.62 -18.55 13.75
CA GLY A 168 32.33 -18.43 14.42
C GLY A 168 32.43 -18.05 15.91
N ALA A 169 33.46 -18.50 16.63
CA ALA A 169 33.63 -18.16 18.05
C ALA A 169 34.29 -16.79 18.26
N VAL A 170 35.24 -16.41 17.40
CA VAL A 170 36.03 -15.19 17.54
C VAL A 170 35.19 -13.94 17.21
N GLU A 171 34.26 -14.07 16.26
CA GLU A 171 33.27 -13.06 15.91
C GLU A 171 32.41 -12.70 17.12
N LYS A 172 31.95 -13.72 17.86
CA LYS A 172 31.17 -13.55 19.09
C LYS A 172 31.98 -12.94 20.22
N TRP A 173 33.30 -13.10 20.22
CA TRP A 173 34.19 -12.41 21.17
C TRP A 173 34.29 -10.92 20.86
N ASP A 174 34.44 -10.56 19.58
CA ASP A 174 34.45 -9.16 19.16
C ASP A 174 33.14 -8.46 19.52
N VAL A 175 32.00 -9.14 19.32
CA VAL A 175 30.66 -8.63 19.70
C VAL A 175 30.57 -8.37 21.21
N TYR A 176 30.97 -9.32 22.05
CA TYR A 176 30.93 -9.12 23.50
C TYR A 176 31.86 -8.01 23.96
N ARG A 177 33.10 -7.99 23.45
CA ARG A 177 34.10 -6.97 23.81
C ARG A 177 33.66 -5.57 23.37
N PHE A 178 33.00 -5.46 22.22
CA PHE A 178 32.35 -4.22 21.80
C PHE A 178 31.25 -3.81 22.78
N GLY A 179 30.36 -4.73 23.16
CA GLY A 179 29.32 -4.48 24.16
C GLY A 179 29.89 -4.01 25.51
N ALA A 180 30.98 -4.63 25.96
CA ALA A 180 31.63 -4.27 27.23
C ALA A 180 32.32 -2.90 27.14
N LEU A 181 32.98 -2.59 26.03
CA LEU A 181 33.54 -1.27 25.77
C LEU A 181 32.44 -0.21 25.70
N ALA A 182 31.33 -0.51 25.02
CA ALA A 182 30.18 0.38 24.91
C ALA A 182 29.55 0.70 26.26
N PHE A 183 29.31 -0.33 27.07
CA PHE A 183 28.80 -0.17 28.42
C PHE A 183 29.74 0.71 29.26
N TRP A 184 31.05 0.46 29.17
CA TRP A 184 32.05 1.25 29.88
C TRP A 184 32.12 2.70 29.43
N MET A 185 32.07 2.98 28.12
CA MET A 185 32.03 4.35 27.61
C MET A 185 30.78 5.13 28.05
N LEU A 186 29.66 4.44 28.25
CA LEU A 186 28.38 5.05 28.61
C LEU A 186 28.18 5.23 30.12
N THR A 187 28.86 4.42 30.94
CA THR A 187 28.60 4.35 32.38
C THR A 187 29.83 4.62 33.25
N GLY A 188 31.03 4.57 32.66
CA GLY A 188 32.31 4.60 33.40
C GLY A 188 32.66 3.28 34.10
N GLU A 189 31.77 2.29 34.11
CA GLU A 189 31.96 1.00 34.78
C GLU A 189 31.92 -0.18 33.79
N VAL A 190 32.44 -1.32 34.22
CA VAL A 190 32.35 -2.59 33.46
C VAL A 190 31.00 -3.26 33.73
N PRO A 191 30.43 -4.00 32.77
CA PRO A 191 29.08 -4.55 32.91
C PRO A 191 28.97 -5.66 33.98
N ARG A 192 30.07 -6.35 34.28
CA ARG A 192 30.17 -7.47 35.22
C ARG A 192 31.58 -7.53 35.83
N GLY A 193 31.78 -8.36 36.84
CA GLY A 193 33.11 -8.55 37.46
C GLY A 193 33.40 -7.65 38.66
N LEU A 194 32.42 -6.84 39.10
CA LEU A 194 32.62 -5.89 40.20
C LEU A 194 32.89 -6.60 41.54
N GLY A 195 32.20 -7.72 41.80
CA GLY A 195 32.41 -8.55 42.98
C GLY A 195 33.82 -9.15 43.01
N TYR A 196 34.25 -9.74 41.89
CA TYR A 196 35.62 -10.24 41.74
C TYR A 196 36.67 -9.13 41.87
N ARG A 197 36.41 -7.94 41.27
CA ARG A 197 37.29 -6.78 41.37
C ARG A 197 37.50 -6.35 42.81
N ALA A 198 36.42 -6.23 43.59
CA ALA A 198 36.49 -5.87 45.00
C ALA A 198 37.28 -6.89 45.83
N ALA A 199 37.04 -8.19 45.61
CA ALA A 199 37.78 -9.26 46.28
C ALA A 199 39.29 -9.22 45.95
N ARG A 200 39.64 -8.95 44.70
CA ARG A 200 41.03 -8.80 44.26
C ARG A 200 41.70 -7.55 44.86
N GLU A 201 40.99 -6.43 44.92
CA GLU A 201 41.50 -5.20 45.57
C GLU A 201 41.80 -5.43 47.06
N MET A 202 40.95 -6.19 47.76
CA MET A 202 41.23 -6.63 49.13
C MET A 202 42.48 -7.52 49.21
N ALA A 203 42.63 -8.50 48.32
CA ALA A 203 43.81 -9.36 48.28
C ALA A 203 45.11 -8.58 48.01
N ILE A 204 45.06 -7.55 47.15
CA ILE A 204 46.19 -6.64 46.92
C ILE A 204 46.53 -5.88 48.21
N ALA A 205 45.53 -5.33 48.90
CA ALA A 205 45.74 -4.64 50.17
C ALA A 205 46.36 -5.57 51.24
N GLU A 206 45.86 -6.80 51.37
CA GLU A 206 46.38 -7.82 52.29
C GLU A 206 47.81 -8.26 51.94
N SER A 207 48.17 -8.26 50.66
CA SER A 207 49.53 -8.57 50.20
C SER A 207 50.54 -7.44 50.44
N GLY A 208 50.12 -6.32 51.05
CA GLY A 208 50.94 -5.13 51.25
C GLY A 208 51.13 -4.32 49.96
N GLY A 209 50.15 -4.32 49.07
CA GLY A 209 50.18 -3.61 47.80
C GLY A 209 50.93 -4.33 46.68
N ARG A 210 51.25 -5.62 46.85
CA ARG A 210 51.84 -6.42 45.77
C ARG A 210 50.76 -6.70 44.70
N PRO A 211 51.11 -6.65 43.41
CA PRO A 211 50.17 -7.01 42.35
C PRO A 211 49.71 -8.46 42.51
N VAL A 212 48.39 -8.66 42.58
CA VAL A 212 47.77 -10.00 42.53
C VAL A 212 47.33 -10.26 41.09
N ALA A 213 47.73 -11.39 40.51
CA ALA A 213 47.35 -11.74 39.14
C ALA A 213 45.83 -11.94 39.01
N VAL A 214 45.31 -11.79 37.79
CA VAL A 214 43.89 -12.02 37.51
C VAL A 214 43.68 -13.51 37.25
N GLU A 215 42.80 -14.12 38.02
CA GLU A 215 42.40 -15.53 37.84
C GLU A 215 41.22 -15.61 36.88
N ALA A 216 41.50 -15.96 35.62
CA ALA A 216 40.49 -15.95 34.55
C ALA A 216 39.28 -16.84 34.83
N LEU A 217 39.47 -18.03 35.39
CA LEU A 217 38.38 -18.95 35.71
C LEU A 217 37.44 -18.36 36.76
N ALA A 218 37.99 -17.80 37.83
CA ALA A 218 37.19 -17.17 38.89
C ALA A 218 36.44 -15.93 38.38
N LEU A 219 37.06 -15.14 37.49
CA LEU A 219 36.38 -14.02 36.83
C LEU A 219 35.25 -14.50 35.91
N ALA A 220 35.45 -15.59 35.15
CA ALA A 220 34.43 -16.17 34.28
C ALA A 220 33.24 -16.74 35.08
N GLU A 221 33.52 -17.37 36.23
CA GLU A 221 32.49 -17.82 37.17
C GLU A 221 31.68 -16.65 37.75
N ASP A 222 32.35 -15.55 38.14
CA ASP A 222 31.67 -14.33 38.59
C ASP A 222 30.75 -13.77 37.49
N PHE A 223 31.20 -13.76 36.23
CA PHE A 223 30.39 -13.31 35.09
C PHE A 223 29.13 -14.17 34.92
N ARG A 224 29.26 -15.50 35.00
CA ARG A 224 28.13 -16.42 34.88
C ARG A 224 27.15 -16.32 36.05
N SER A 225 27.62 -15.93 37.22
CA SER A 225 26.75 -15.71 38.39
C SER A 225 25.83 -14.49 38.25
N GLN A 226 26.14 -13.59 37.29
CA GLN A 226 25.41 -12.35 37.02
C GLN A 226 24.89 -12.34 35.56
N PRO A 227 23.93 -13.21 35.19
CA PRO A 227 23.50 -13.36 33.79
C PRO A 227 22.88 -12.08 33.22
N GLU A 228 22.18 -11.30 34.03
CA GLU A 228 21.56 -10.03 33.62
C GLU A 228 22.52 -8.85 33.75
N VAL A 229 22.54 -7.98 32.75
CA VAL A 229 23.27 -6.70 32.79
C VAL A 229 22.43 -5.66 33.53
N ARG A 230 22.98 -5.04 34.57
CA ARG A 230 22.33 -3.94 35.29
C ARG A 230 22.89 -2.61 34.83
N TRP A 231 22.05 -1.78 34.22
CA TRP A 231 22.39 -0.41 33.88
C TRP A 231 22.21 0.49 35.13
N PRO A 232 23.11 1.46 35.39
CA PRO A 232 22.92 2.46 36.43
C PRO A 232 21.59 3.22 36.25
N GLU A 233 20.94 3.60 37.35
CA GLU A 233 19.73 4.45 37.31
C GLU A 233 20.10 5.81 36.72
N ASP A 234 19.33 6.27 35.74
CA ASP A 234 19.62 7.54 35.06
C ASP A 234 19.41 8.69 36.04
N SER A 235 20.46 9.46 36.30
CA SER A 235 20.44 10.58 37.22
C SER A 235 19.63 11.75 36.64
N GLY A 236 18.30 11.69 36.76
CA GLY A 236 17.41 12.85 36.65
C GLY A 236 16.63 13.04 35.34
N GLY A 237 16.51 12.04 34.47
CA GLY A 237 15.68 12.12 33.27
C GLY A 237 15.30 10.75 32.71
N SER A 238 14.10 10.62 32.14
CA SER A 238 13.70 9.42 31.41
C SER A 238 14.53 9.32 30.13
N LEU A 239 15.31 8.25 29.95
CA LEU A 239 16.03 7.94 28.71
C LEU A 239 15.17 8.21 27.47
N SER A 240 15.77 8.82 26.46
CA SER A 240 15.15 8.91 25.15
C SER A 240 14.79 7.51 24.63
N ARG A 241 13.68 7.40 23.89
CA ARG A 241 13.23 6.12 23.33
C ARG A 241 14.32 5.47 22.47
N GLU A 242 15.01 6.29 21.70
CA GLU A 242 16.17 5.93 20.87
C GLU A 242 17.28 5.26 21.69
N ASN A 243 17.70 5.89 22.80
CA ASN A 243 18.75 5.34 23.65
C ASN A 243 18.32 4.07 24.40
N ARG A 244 17.03 3.84 24.63
CA ARG A 244 16.55 2.55 25.15
C ARG A 244 16.82 1.41 24.18
N TYR A 245 16.53 1.58 22.90
CA TYR A 245 16.80 0.56 21.88
C TYR A 245 18.30 0.36 21.66
N ARG A 246 19.10 1.44 21.68
CA ARG A 246 20.56 1.32 21.63
C ARG A 246 21.11 0.53 22.83
N ARG A 247 20.64 0.80 24.06
CA ARG A 247 20.99 0.02 25.27
C ARG A 247 20.56 -1.44 25.17
N GLU A 248 19.42 -1.72 24.56
CA GLU A 248 18.97 -3.10 24.32
C GLU A 248 19.91 -3.86 23.37
N LEU A 249 20.37 -3.21 22.30
CA LEU A 249 21.38 -3.79 21.39
C LEU A 249 22.69 -4.08 22.13
N ILE A 250 23.18 -3.15 22.95
CA ILE A 250 24.38 -3.35 23.77
C ILE A 250 24.18 -4.51 24.77
N THR A 251 23.00 -4.58 25.40
CA THR A 251 22.64 -5.68 26.32
C THR A 251 22.69 -7.04 25.62
N ARG A 252 22.19 -7.13 24.37
CA ARG A 252 22.30 -8.35 23.55
C ARG A 252 23.74 -8.72 23.21
N CYS A 253 24.60 -7.73 22.94
CA CYS A 253 26.03 -7.99 22.73
C CYS A 253 26.69 -8.60 23.97
N LEU A 254 26.20 -8.26 25.16
CA LEU A 254 26.69 -8.70 26.47
C LEU A 254 26.05 -10.00 26.99
N ALA A 255 25.28 -10.73 26.17
CA ALA A 255 24.70 -12.00 26.58
C ALA A 255 25.79 -13.01 26.99
N ILE A 256 25.54 -13.79 28.05
CA ILE A 256 26.51 -14.80 28.51
C ILE A 256 26.59 -15.94 27.49
N ASP A 257 25.46 -16.40 26.97
CA ASP A 257 25.41 -17.37 25.88
C ASP A 257 25.84 -16.72 24.55
N PRO A 258 26.90 -17.20 23.88
CA PRO A 258 27.33 -16.69 22.57
C PRO A 258 26.24 -16.74 21.48
N GLU A 259 25.31 -17.70 21.56
CA GLU A 259 24.25 -17.87 20.55
C GLU A 259 23.19 -16.78 20.62
N GLU A 260 22.99 -16.15 21.79
CA GLU A 260 22.05 -15.03 21.97
C GLU A 260 22.60 -13.69 21.46
N ARG A 261 23.92 -13.61 21.27
CA ARG A 261 24.58 -12.41 20.75
C ARG A 261 24.32 -12.27 19.25
N PRO A 262 24.37 -11.04 18.69
CA PRO A 262 24.54 -10.86 17.25
C PRO A 262 25.65 -11.77 16.68
N ALA A 263 25.48 -12.24 15.45
CA ALA A 263 26.39 -13.20 14.80
C ALA A 263 27.82 -12.67 14.73
N ASP A 264 27.98 -11.39 14.41
CA ASP A 264 29.25 -10.69 14.26
C ASP A 264 29.04 -9.16 14.30
N MET A 265 30.10 -8.37 14.13
CA MET A 265 30.02 -6.90 14.18
C MET A 265 29.31 -6.28 12.98
N ARG A 266 29.16 -6.99 11.86
CA ARG A 266 28.37 -6.53 10.71
C ARG A 266 26.88 -6.51 11.04
N GLU A 267 26.40 -7.50 11.80
CA GLU A 267 25.02 -7.47 12.31
C GLU A 267 24.82 -6.32 13.29
N VAL A 268 25.78 -6.09 14.20
CA VAL A 268 25.71 -4.96 15.15
C VAL A 268 25.68 -3.61 14.42
N ALA A 269 26.57 -3.39 13.45
CA ALA A 269 26.59 -2.16 12.65
C ALA A 269 25.28 -1.96 11.86
N THR A 270 24.77 -3.03 11.24
CA THR A 270 23.48 -3.00 10.51
C THR A 270 22.31 -2.68 11.45
N ALA A 271 22.35 -3.19 12.69
CA ALA A 271 21.32 -2.89 13.68
C ALA A 271 21.33 -1.42 14.10
N PHE A 272 22.51 -0.80 14.27
CA PHE A 272 22.63 0.64 14.49
C PHE A 272 22.08 1.44 13.30
N ASP A 273 22.52 1.14 12.07
CA ASP A 273 22.04 1.80 10.86
C ASP A 273 20.51 1.72 10.71
N PHE A 274 19.93 0.57 11.06
CA PHE A 274 18.49 0.38 11.03
C PHE A 274 17.79 1.29 12.06
N LEU A 275 18.29 1.34 13.30
CA LEU A 275 17.75 2.21 14.34
C LEU A 275 17.83 3.69 13.92
N GLU A 276 18.97 4.15 13.41
CA GLU A 276 19.14 5.55 12.96
C GLU A 276 18.12 5.91 11.89
N ARG A 277 17.97 5.09 10.85
CA ARG A 277 17.01 5.35 9.77
C ARG A 277 15.56 5.36 10.25
N GLN A 278 15.21 4.48 11.19
CA GLN A 278 13.85 4.49 11.75
C GLN A 278 13.55 5.80 12.47
N PHE A 279 14.48 6.28 13.31
CA PHE A 279 14.27 7.53 14.04
C PHE A 279 14.40 8.78 13.16
N GLU A 280 15.22 8.76 12.11
CA GLU A 280 15.26 9.81 11.09
C GLU A 280 13.92 9.94 10.37
N ILE A 281 13.29 8.82 9.98
CA ILE A 281 11.98 8.81 9.36
C ILE A 281 10.92 9.34 10.34
N GLU A 282 10.91 8.86 11.60
CA GLU A 282 9.96 9.35 12.61
C GLU A 282 10.11 10.87 12.84
N ARG A 283 11.34 11.41 12.87
CA ARG A 283 11.60 12.85 12.98
C ARG A 283 11.09 13.62 11.75
N ALA A 284 11.35 13.10 10.55
CA ALA A 284 10.89 13.71 9.30
C ALA A 284 9.35 13.71 9.18
N GLU A 285 8.70 12.63 9.62
CA GLU A 285 7.24 12.55 9.69
C GLU A 285 6.65 13.54 10.71
N ALA A 286 7.28 13.68 11.87
CA ALA A 286 6.87 14.65 12.88
C ALA A 286 7.02 16.09 12.38
N GLU A 287 8.12 16.41 11.69
CA GLU A 287 8.35 17.72 11.07
C GLU A 287 7.34 17.99 9.93
N LEU A 288 7.08 16.99 9.08
CA LEU A 288 6.07 17.10 8.03
C LEU A 288 4.66 17.30 8.62
N LYS A 289 4.34 16.63 9.73
CA LYS A 289 3.07 16.82 10.43
C LYS A 289 2.94 18.22 11.01
N ALA A 290 3.99 18.72 11.69
CA ALA A 290 4.00 20.07 12.25
C ALA A 290 3.84 21.14 11.16
N THR A 291 4.58 21.00 10.05
CA THR A 291 4.47 21.94 8.91
C THR A 291 3.10 21.88 8.23
N LYS A 292 2.47 20.70 8.15
CA LYS A 292 1.10 20.54 7.66
C LYS A 292 0.08 21.20 8.58
N GLU A 293 0.18 20.98 9.88
CA GLU A 293 -0.70 21.61 10.88
C GLU A 293 -0.59 23.15 10.84
N GLU A 294 0.63 23.69 10.71
CA GLU A 294 0.85 25.13 10.51
C GLU A 294 0.24 25.63 9.20
N ALA A 295 0.35 24.87 8.11
CA ALA A 295 -0.24 25.25 6.82
C ALA A 295 -1.79 25.23 6.87
N GLU A 296 -2.38 24.22 7.50
CA GLU A 296 -3.83 24.12 7.71
C GLU A 296 -4.35 25.27 8.58
N ALA A 297 -3.63 25.62 9.65
CA ALA A 297 -3.96 26.77 10.48
C ALA A 297 -3.97 28.09 9.68
N ARG A 298 -2.98 28.31 8.81
CA ARG A 298 -2.93 29.49 7.92
C ARG A 298 -4.10 29.51 6.93
N VAL A 299 -4.47 28.36 6.36
CA VAL A 299 -5.62 28.26 5.45
C VAL A 299 -6.93 28.58 6.19
N MET A 300 -7.10 28.07 7.40
CA MET A 300 -8.27 28.35 8.23
C MET A 300 -8.38 29.85 8.58
N GLU A 301 -7.27 30.49 8.94
CA GLU A 301 -7.24 31.94 9.22
C GLU A 301 -7.60 32.77 7.97
N GLU A 302 -7.10 32.38 6.79
CA GLU A 302 -7.42 33.03 5.51
C GLU A 302 -8.91 32.86 5.16
N GLN A 303 -9.48 31.67 5.38
CA GLN A 303 -10.91 31.41 5.17
C GLN A 303 -11.80 32.24 6.09
N GLU A 304 -11.47 32.34 7.38
CA GLU A 304 -12.20 33.23 8.31
C GLU A 304 -12.14 34.69 7.86
N ARG A 305 -10.98 35.14 7.39
CA ARG A 305 -10.81 36.50 6.86
C ARG A 305 -11.67 36.76 5.64
N GLN A 306 -11.77 35.79 4.71
CA GLN A 306 -12.65 35.88 3.54
C GLN A 306 -14.13 35.88 3.95
N ALA A 307 -14.53 35.01 4.89
CA ALA A 307 -15.90 34.98 5.40
C ALA A 307 -16.32 36.30 6.04
N ARG A 308 -15.44 36.93 6.84
CA ARG A 308 -15.67 38.27 7.43
C ARG A 308 -15.81 39.35 6.34
N LYS A 309 -15.01 39.30 5.27
CA LYS A 309 -15.14 40.24 4.13
C LYS A 309 -16.51 40.08 3.43
N VAL A 310 -16.95 38.85 3.17
CA VAL A 310 -18.25 38.57 2.54
C VAL A 310 -19.40 39.04 3.44
N LEU A 311 -19.33 38.77 4.75
CA LEU A 311 -20.34 39.21 5.72
C LEU A 311 -20.44 40.74 5.76
N ASN A 312 -19.31 41.44 5.84
CA ASN A 312 -19.29 42.91 5.81
C ASN A 312 -19.82 43.47 4.48
N GLY A 313 -19.50 42.81 3.36
CA GLY A 313 -20.05 43.16 2.04
C GLY A 313 -21.58 43.02 1.99
N ARG A 314 -22.13 41.93 2.53
CA ARG A 314 -23.58 41.71 2.64
C ARG A 314 -24.26 42.77 3.52
N LEU A 315 -23.64 43.13 4.65
CA LEU A 315 -24.17 44.17 5.54
C LEU A 315 -24.20 45.54 4.83
N MET A 316 -23.13 45.91 4.11
CA MET A 316 -23.09 47.14 3.33
C MET A 316 -24.17 47.16 2.23
N ALA A 317 -24.37 46.04 1.53
CA ALA A 317 -25.42 45.91 0.53
C ALA A 317 -26.82 46.08 1.14
N ALA A 318 -27.07 45.49 2.32
CA ALA A 318 -28.33 45.66 3.06
C ALA A 318 -28.57 47.12 3.48
N CYS A 319 -27.54 47.82 3.97
CA CYS A 319 -27.61 49.25 4.29
C CYS A 319 -27.92 50.11 3.06
N LEU A 320 -27.29 49.83 1.91
CA LEU A 320 -27.56 50.48 0.62
C LEU A 320 -29.00 50.25 0.17
N ALA A 321 -29.49 49.00 0.25
CA ALA A 321 -30.87 48.67 -0.08
C ALA A 321 -31.87 49.41 0.84
N GLY A 322 -31.58 49.49 2.14
CA GLY A 322 -32.37 50.26 3.10
C GLY A 322 -32.40 51.76 2.78
N ALA A 323 -31.26 52.35 2.44
CA ALA A 323 -31.18 53.75 2.03
C ALA A 323 -31.96 54.02 0.74
N LEU A 324 -31.89 53.13 -0.25
CA LEU A 324 -32.67 53.21 -1.49
C LEU A 324 -34.18 53.10 -1.21
N LEU A 325 -34.60 52.21 -0.30
CA LEU A 325 -36.01 52.11 0.11
C LEU A 325 -36.51 53.40 0.78
N ILE A 326 -35.71 53.99 1.68
CA ILE A 326 -36.05 55.26 2.31
C ILE A 326 -36.13 56.38 1.27
N SER A 327 -35.18 56.45 0.34
CA SER A 327 -35.19 57.41 -0.77
C SER A 327 -36.42 57.23 -1.66
N ALA A 328 -36.81 55.99 -1.97
CA ALA A 328 -38.00 55.68 -2.74
C ALA A 328 -39.28 56.10 -1.98
N MET A 329 -39.34 55.89 -0.67
CA MET A 329 -40.45 56.37 0.17
C MET A 329 -40.55 57.90 0.15
N PHE A 330 -39.44 58.62 0.25
CA PHE A 330 -39.41 60.07 0.10
C PHE A 330 -39.87 60.52 -1.28
N LEU A 331 -39.47 59.81 -2.34
CA LEU A 331 -39.91 60.08 -3.71
C LEU A 331 -41.42 59.88 -3.87
N VAL A 332 -41.97 58.80 -3.30
CA VAL A 332 -43.42 58.54 -3.28
C VAL A 332 -44.18 59.60 -2.50
N GLN A 333 -43.68 60.02 -1.32
CA GLN A 333 -44.27 61.13 -0.58
C GLN A 333 -44.22 62.44 -1.37
N HIS A 334 -43.11 62.72 -2.05
CA HIS A 334 -42.97 63.90 -2.87
C HIS A 334 -43.91 63.87 -4.08
N TRP A 335 -44.03 62.70 -4.73
CA TRP A 335 -44.96 62.45 -5.83
C TRP A 335 -46.42 62.60 -5.37
N GLN A 336 -46.80 62.05 -4.22
CA GLN A 336 -48.14 62.26 -3.63
C GLN A 336 -48.44 63.74 -3.36
N ARG A 337 -47.43 64.51 -2.91
CA ARG A 337 -47.56 65.97 -2.78
C ARG A 337 -47.69 66.65 -4.14
N ALA A 338 -46.97 66.21 -5.16
CA ALA A 338 -47.05 66.75 -6.53
C ALA A 338 -48.40 66.44 -7.21
N VAL A 339 -48.92 65.22 -7.04
CA VAL A 339 -50.27 64.81 -7.46
C VAL A 339 -51.34 65.60 -6.70
N GLY A 340 -51.08 65.95 -5.43
CA GLY A 340 -51.89 66.90 -4.65
C GLY A 340 -51.91 68.33 -5.20
N PHE A 341 -50.90 68.72 -6.00
CA PHE A 341 -50.86 69.98 -6.75
C PHE A 341 -51.57 69.85 -8.11
N GLU A 342 -51.46 68.72 -8.80
CA GLU A 342 -52.18 68.41 -10.05
C GLU A 342 -53.69 68.31 -9.86
N THR A 343 -54.15 67.79 -8.73
CA THR A 343 -55.57 67.72 -8.35
C THR A 343 -56.20 69.08 -8.02
N ARG A 344 -55.41 70.17 -7.97
CA ARG A 344 -55.91 71.56 -7.93
C ARG A 344 -55.72 72.31 -9.25
N ALA A 345 -55.12 71.69 -10.26
CA ALA A 345 -54.78 72.33 -11.55
C ALA A 345 -55.46 71.69 -12.78
N SER A 346 -56.33 70.68 -12.59
CA SER A 346 -57.01 69.99 -13.70
C SER A 346 -58.54 70.02 -13.56
N ASP A 347 -59.08 71.22 -13.30
CA ASP A 347 -60.41 71.61 -13.80
C ASP A 347 -60.24 72.06 -15.27
N LEU A 348 -59.86 71.14 -16.17
CA LEU A 348 -60.00 71.31 -17.62
C LEU A 348 -59.64 70.02 -18.35
N GLY A 349 -60.55 69.49 -19.18
CA GLY A 349 -60.17 68.60 -20.28
C GLY A 349 -60.82 67.22 -20.35
N GLN A 350 -62.14 67.16 -20.21
CA GLN A 350 -62.95 66.18 -20.95
C GLN A 350 -62.44 66.07 -22.40
N VAL A 351 -62.03 64.87 -22.87
CA VAL A 351 -62.15 64.42 -24.27
C VAL A 351 -61.67 62.97 -24.52
N VAL A 352 -60.92 62.30 -23.64
CA VAL A 352 -60.35 60.96 -23.98
C VAL A 352 -61.22 59.76 -23.55
N SER A 353 -62.49 59.98 -23.15
CA SER A 353 -63.38 58.88 -22.72
C SER A 353 -64.09 58.13 -23.86
N GLN A 354 -63.71 58.35 -25.13
CA GLN A 354 -64.41 57.78 -26.28
C GLN A 354 -63.60 56.81 -27.15
N GLN A 355 -62.44 56.32 -26.69
CA GLN A 355 -61.65 55.32 -27.44
C GLN A 355 -61.28 54.04 -26.67
N LYS A 356 -61.77 53.85 -25.43
CA LYS A 356 -61.37 52.69 -24.62
C LYS A 356 -62.29 51.47 -24.68
N SER A 357 -63.47 51.56 -25.31
CA SER A 357 -64.49 50.50 -25.24
C SER A 357 -64.51 49.51 -26.42
N MET A 358 -63.50 49.49 -27.30
CA MET A 358 -63.47 48.55 -28.44
C MET A 358 -62.35 47.51 -28.39
N ILE A 359 -61.46 47.55 -27.39
CA ILE A 359 -60.30 46.63 -27.29
C ILE A 359 -60.54 45.50 -26.27
N GLU A 360 -61.47 45.66 -25.33
CA GLU A 360 -61.68 44.70 -24.22
C GLU A 360 -62.53 43.46 -24.58
N GLU A 361 -63.06 43.37 -25.81
CA GLU A 361 -63.93 42.27 -26.22
C GLU A 361 -63.24 41.19 -27.08
N TYR A 362 -62.09 41.51 -27.70
CA TYR A 362 -61.29 40.52 -28.44
C TYR A 362 -60.32 39.71 -27.55
N ASP A 363 -59.92 40.25 -26.40
CA ASP A 363 -58.90 39.66 -25.52
C ASP A 363 -59.46 38.56 -24.59
N ARG A 364 -60.79 38.53 -24.44
CA ARG A 364 -61.48 37.64 -23.48
C ARG A 364 -61.68 36.21 -24.00
N ARG A 365 -61.48 35.95 -25.30
CA ARG A 365 -61.73 34.64 -25.93
C ARG A 365 -60.47 33.88 -26.36
N TRP A 366 -59.33 34.56 -26.46
CA TRP A 366 -58.03 33.96 -26.80
C TRP A 366 -57.29 33.40 -25.57
N SER A 367 -57.61 33.91 -24.38
CA SER A 367 -56.92 33.61 -23.11
C SER A 367 -57.39 32.34 -22.40
N GLN A 368 -58.56 31.79 -22.74
CA GLN A 368 -59.14 30.65 -21.99
C GLN A 368 -58.76 29.26 -22.54
N THR A 369 -58.33 29.12 -23.79
CA THR A 369 -57.99 27.79 -24.37
C THR A 369 -56.49 27.57 -24.53
N VAL A 370 -55.70 28.65 -24.63
CA VAL A 370 -54.24 28.59 -24.81
C VAL A 370 -53.50 28.47 -23.47
N HIS A 371 -54.11 28.86 -22.34
CA HIS A 371 -53.41 28.89 -21.06
C HIS A 371 -53.37 27.53 -20.34
N GLU A 372 -54.37 26.65 -20.53
CA GLU A 372 -54.43 25.30 -19.91
C GLU A 372 -53.55 24.25 -20.62
N LEU A 373 -53.32 24.39 -21.93
CA LEU A 373 -52.44 23.50 -22.71
C LEU A 373 -50.96 23.92 -22.66
N ARG A 374 -50.67 25.19 -22.33
CA ARG A 374 -49.32 25.75 -22.34
C ARG A 374 -48.65 25.68 -20.97
N SER A 375 -49.40 25.86 -19.87
CA SER A 375 -48.86 25.75 -18.50
C SER A 375 -48.55 24.30 -18.08
N THR A 376 -49.23 23.32 -18.67
CA THR A 376 -49.00 21.88 -18.42
C THR A 376 -47.85 21.32 -19.25
N ARG A 377 -47.63 21.84 -20.47
CA ARG A 377 -46.52 21.47 -21.34
C ARG A 377 -45.19 22.12 -20.93
N GLU A 378 -45.21 23.39 -20.53
CA GLU A 378 -44.01 24.10 -20.07
C GLU A 378 -43.52 23.59 -18.69
N ALA A 379 -44.41 23.07 -17.84
CA ALA A 379 -44.03 22.42 -16.58
C ALA A 379 -43.35 21.05 -16.80
N ALA A 380 -43.85 20.25 -17.75
CA ALA A 380 -43.23 18.97 -18.13
C ALA A 380 -41.91 19.16 -18.88
N ASP A 381 -41.82 20.13 -19.81
CA ASP A 381 -40.60 20.45 -20.55
C ASP A 381 -39.52 21.10 -19.66
N SER A 382 -39.91 21.89 -18.65
CA SER A 382 -39.02 22.45 -17.63
C SER A 382 -38.35 21.35 -16.79
N VAL A 383 -39.16 20.38 -16.32
CA VAL A 383 -38.68 19.20 -15.60
C VAL A 383 -37.82 18.33 -16.49
N PHE A 384 -38.14 18.17 -17.78
CA PHE A 384 -37.33 17.43 -18.75
C PHE A 384 -35.98 18.09 -19.03
N SER A 385 -35.93 19.42 -19.12
CA SER A 385 -34.67 20.17 -19.26
C SER A 385 -33.79 20.07 -18.01
N GLN A 386 -34.42 20.04 -16.82
CA GLN A 386 -33.72 19.83 -15.54
C GLN A 386 -33.25 18.39 -15.38
N ILE A 387 -34.02 17.41 -15.88
CA ILE A 387 -33.66 15.98 -15.93
C ILE A 387 -32.43 15.76 -16.80
N ASN A 388 -32.46 16.24 -18.05
CA ASN A 388 -31.34 16.06 -18.98
C ASN A 388 -30.09 16.87 -18.59
N GLN A 389 -30.24 18.01 -17.90
CA GLN A 389 -29.09 18.75 -17.35
C GLN A 389 -28.52 18.12 -16.06
N SER A 390 -29.29 17.27 -15.37
CA SER A 390 -28.88 16.58 -14.14
C SER A 390 -28.16 15.24 -14.35
N GLU A 391 -27.96 14.78 -15.59
CA GLU A 391 -27.29 13.51 -15.94
C GLU A 391 -25.78 13.43 -15.59
N ARG A 392 -25.25 14.34 -14.76
CA ARG A 392 -23.84 14.35 -14.34
C ARG A 392 -23.59 14.26 -12.83
N GLY A 393 -24.57 13.83 -12.02
CA GLY A 393 -24.32 13.65 -10.58
C GLY A 393 -25.22 12.65 -9.88
N SER A 394 -24.59 11.60 -9.32
CA SER A 394 -24.97 10.88 -8.09
C SER A 394 -26.40 10.30 -8.00
N ALA A 395 -26.51 9.02 -8.34
CA ALA A 395 -27.69 8.16 -8.21
C ALA A 395 -28.02 7.79 -6.75
N ALA A 396 -28.69 8.68 -6.03
CA ALA A 396 -29.44 8.31 -4.83
C ALA A 396 -30.90 8.73 -5.02
N PRO A 397 -31.89 7.84 -4.76
CA PRO A 397 -33.28 8.22 -4.81
C PRO A 397 -33.53 9.37 -3.83
N PRO A 398 -34.30 10.40 -4.23
CA PRO A 398 -34.54 11.55 -3.35
C PRO A 398 -35.27 11.08 -2.11
N ALA A 399 -34.80 11.54 -0.94
CA ALA A 399 -35.36 11.17 0.34
C ALA A 399 -36.87 11.46 0.39
N GLU A 400 -37.62 10.54 0.98
CA GLU A 400 -39.07 10.69 1.20
C GLU A 400 -39.35 12.03 1.89
N GLY A 401 -40.28 12.81 1.32
CA GLY A 401 -40.66 14.14 1.81
C GLY A 401 -39.80 15.31 1.31
N SER A 402 -38.80 15.08 0.45
CA SER A 402 -38.09 16.17 -0.23
C SER A 402 -38.94 16.83 -1.33
N ILE A 403 -38.66 18.10 -1.63
CA ILE A 403 -39.32 18.85 -2.73
C ILE A 403 -39.14 18.13 -4.08
N GLU A 404 -37.97 17.52 -4.30
CA GLU A 404 -37.70 16.74 -5.51
C GLU A 404 -38.53 15.45 -5.58
N HIS A 405 -38.64 14.72 -4.47
CA HIS A 405 -39.51 13.54 -4.38
C HIS A 405 -40.98 13.90 -4.63
N GLU A 406 -41.46 15.00 -4.03
CA GLU A 406 -42.83 15.48 -4.25
C GLU A 406 -43.09 15.86 -5.73
N ASN A 407 -42.11 16.49 -6.38
CA ASN A 407 -42.21 16.84 -7.79
C ASN A 407 -42.18 15.60 -8.71
N LEU A 408 -41.39 14.59 -8.37
CA LEU A 408 -41.36 13.30 -9.07
C LEU A 408 -42.69 12.55 -8.92
N GLU A 409 -43.27 12.51 -7.72
CA GLU A 409 -44.58 11.87 -7.51
C GLU A 409 -45.71 12.60 -8.25
N LYS A 410 -45.69 13.94 -8.29
CA LYS A 410 -46.62 14.72 -9.14
C LYS A 410 -46.44 14.39 -10.62
N SER A 411 -45.19 14.28 -11.09
CA SER A 411 -44.88 13.90 -12.47
C SER A 411 -45.35 12.47 -12.78
N ARG A 412 -45.19 11.55 -11.82
CA ARG A 412 -45.69 10.18 -11.92
C ARG A 412 -47.21 10.15 -12.08
N ALA A 413 -47.94 10.86 -11.22
CA ALA A 413 -49.39 10.96 -11.30
C ALA A 413 -49.87 11.58 -12.63
N PHE A 414 -49.15 12.58 -13.14
CA PHE A 414 -49.42 13.18 -14.44
C PHE A 414 -49.30 12.15 -15.58
N PHE A 415 -48.20 11.39 -15.64
CA PHE A 415 -48.02 10.40 -16.71
C PHE A 415 -48.98 9.21 -16.59
N VAL A 416 -49.32 8.76 -15.38
CA VAL A 416 -50.37 7.74 -15.18
C VAL A 416 -51.69 8.20 -15.78
N LYS A 417 -52.10 9.45 -15.51
CA LYS A 417 -53.32 10.03 -16.10
C LYS A 417 -53.22 10.16 -17.62
N ALA A 418 -52.08 10.61 -18.14
CA ALA A 418 -51.86 10.75 -19.58
C ALA A 418 -51.95 9.41 -20.32
N ILE A 419 -51.48 8.32 -19.70
CA ILE A 419 -51.60 6.95 -20.22
C ILE A 419 -53.07 6.52 -20.29
N GLU A 420 -53.86 6.76 -19.23
CA GLU A 420 -55.30 6.46 -19.22
C GLU A 420 -56.07 7.22 -20.31
N GLU A 421 -55.77 8.51 -20.49
CA GLU A 421 -56.39 9.34 -21.53
C GLU A 421 -55.99 8.90 -22.95
N ALA A 422 -54.72 8.57 -23.16
CA ALA A 422 -54.22 8.11 -24.45
C ALA A 422 -54.67 6.68 -24.80
N ALA A 423 -54.91 5.82 -23.80
CA ALA A 423 -55.44 4.47 -24.00
C ALA A 423 -56.88 4.46 -24.53
N ALA A 424 -57.64 5.55 -24.32
CA ALA A 424 -59.02 5.70 -24.79
C ALA A 424 -59.13 6.00 -26.31
N ASP A 425 -58.06 6.42 -26.97
CA ASP A 425 -58.04 6.77 -28.40
C ASP A 425 -56.99 5.93 -29.17
N PRO A 426 -57.43 4.99 -30.05
CA PRO A 426 -56.52 4.18 -30.87
C PRO A 426 -55.57 4.98 -31.79
N ASN A 427 -55.82 6.26 -32.04
CA ASN A 427 -54.92 7.11 -32.82
C ASN A 427 -53.74 7.66 -32.01
N GLN A 428 -53.78 7.56 -30.67
CA GLN A 428 -52.78 8.10 -29.76
C GLN A 428 -51.73 7.08 -29.28
N LYS A 429 -51.59 5.94 -29.97
CA LYS A 429 -50.59 4.89 -29.64
C LYS A 429 -49.18 5.43 -29.37
N LEU A 430 -48.73 6.42 -30.15
CA LEU A 430 -47.39 7.03 -29.98
C LEU A 430 -47.28 7.86 -28.70
N GLU A 431 -48.29 8.66 -28.36
CA GLU A 431 -48.32 9.44 -27.12
C GLU A 431 -48.49 8.56 -25.88
N HIS A 432 -49.23 7.46 -26.02
CA HIS A 432 -49.31 6.41 -24.99
C HIS A 432 -47.91 5.82 -24.70
N ALA A 433 -47.18 5.39 -25.74
CA ALA A 433 -45.82 4.87 -25.59
C ALA A 433 -44.83 5.90 -25.02
N ARG A 434 -44.95 7.18 -25.43
CA ARG A 434 -44.14 8.30 -24.88
C ARG A 434 -44.40 8.54 -23.40
N SER A 435 -45.66 8.53 -23.00
CA SER A 435 -46.06 8.73 -21.61
C SER A 435 -45.61 7.56 -20.73
N LEU A 436 -45.72 6.33 -21.23
CA LEU A 436 -45.25 5.12 -20.55
C LEU A 436 -43.72 5.09 -20.38
N HIS A 437 -42.97 5.48 -21.42
CA HIS A 437 -41.53 5.66 -21.37
C HIS A 437 -41.13 6.66 -20.28
N ASN A 438 -41.73 7.86 -20.29
CA ASN A 438 -41.42 8.91 -19.32
C ASN A 438 -41.80 8.49 -17.89
N LEU A 439 -42.93 7.79 -17.72
CA LEU A 439 -43.35 7.23 -16.43
C LEU A 439 -42.27 6.28 -15.88
N ALA A 440 -41.75 5.37 -16.71
CA ALA A 440 -40.77 4.40 -16.27
C ALA A 440 -39.43 5.07 -15.83
N HIS A 441 -39.01 6.13 -16.51
CA HIS A 441 -37.84 6.93 -16.08
C HIS A 441 -38.09 7.68 -14.76
N VAL A 442 -39.30 8.23 -14.56
CA VAL A 442 -39.69 8.85 -13.28
C VAL A 442 -39.69 7.83 -12.14
N GLU A 443 -40.24 6.64 -12.37
CA GLU A 443 -40.27 5.55 -11.40
C GLU A 443 -38.88 5.02 -11.06
N THR A 444 -37.99 4.95 -12.05
CA THR A 444 -36.57 4.64 -11.86
C THR A 444 -35.93 5.61 -10.86
N ARG A 445 -36.17 6.93 -11.00
CA ARG A 445 -35.63 7.94 -10.08
C ARG A 445 -36.29 7.93 -8.70
N LEU A 446 -37.54 7.50 -8.60
CA LEU A 446 -38.24 7.27 -7.33
C LEU A 446 -37.79 5.99 -6.60
N GLY A 447 -36.94 5.16 -7.22
CA GLY A 447 -36.51 3.88 -6.65
C GLY A 447 -37.55 2.76 -6.77
N LYS A 448 -38.60 2.96 -7.58
CA LYS A 448 -39.68 1.99 -7.85
C LYS A 448 -39.26 1.00 -8.93
N LYS A 449 -38.33 0.11 -8.57
CA LYS A 449 -37.61 -0.78 -9.50
C LYS A 449 -38.53 -1.74 -10.26
N GLU A 450 -39.47 -2.37 -9.57
CA GLU A 450 -40.34 -3.41 -10.15
C GLU A 450 -41.34 -2.80 -11.14
N GLU A 451 -41.95 -1.66 -10.78
CA GLU A 451 -42.86 -0.91 -11.64
C GLU A 451 -42.14 -0.34 -12.86
N ALA A 452 -40.95 0.24 -12.66
CA ALA A 452 -40.13 0.74 -13.76
C ALA A 452 -39.75 -0.37 -14.76
N LEU A 453 -39.37 -1.56 -14.28
CA LEU A 453 -39.07 -2.71 -15.14
C LEU A 453 -40.30 -3.16 -15.94
N ALA A 454 -41.48 -3.22 -15.31
CA ALA A 454 -42.72 -3.59 -15.99
C ALA A 454 -43.08 -2.58 -17.10
N HIS A 455 -43.06 -1.29 -16.77
CA HIS A 455 -43.38 -0.24 -17.73
C HIS A 455 -42.34 -0.11 -18.84
N LEU A 456 -41.05 -0.33 -18.57
CA LEU A 456 -40.02 -0.35 -19.62
C LEU A 456 -40.23 -1.50 -20.63
N ARG A 457 -40.54 -2.72 -20.16
CA ARG A 457 -40.82 -3.87 -21.04
C ARG A 457 -42.06 -3.65 -21.90
N GLU A 458 -43.12 -3.09 -21.31
CA GLU A 458 -44.31 -2.73 -22.08
C GLU A 458 -43.98 -1.62 -23.09
N THR A 459 -43.22 -0.60 -22.69
CA THR A 459 -42.79 0.49 -23.57
C THR A 459 -42.01 -0.02 -24.78
N VAL A 460 -41.07 -0.95 -24.59
CA VAL A 460 -40.33 -1.60 -25.70
C VAL A 460 -41.30 -2.27 -26.66
N THR A 461 -42.23 -3.09 -26.15
CA THR A 461 -43.23 -3.79 -26.97
C THR A 461 -44.05 -2.80 -27.82
N ARG A 462 -44.55 -1.72 -27.20
CA ARG A 462 -45.36 -0.70 -27.89
C ARG A 462 -44.57 0.04 -28.96
N TYR A 463 -43.32 0.39 -28.69
CA TYR A 463 -42.48 1.06 -29.68
C TYR A 463 -42.10 0.15 -30.85
N GLU A 464 -41.88 -1.15 -30.62
CA GLU A 464 -41.65 -2.11 -31.69
C GLU A 464 -42.88 -2.28 -32.60
N GLU A 465 -44.09 -2.33 -32.03
CA GLU A 465 -45.36 -2.30 -32.77
C GLU A 465 -45.48 -1.04 -33.64
N ILE A 466 -45.22 0.14 -33.06
CA ILE A 466 -45.28 1.43 -33.78
C ILE A 466 -44.25 1.49 -34.90
N LEU A 467 -43.03 1.00 -34.66
CA LEU A 467 -41.96 0.97 -35.65
C LEU A 467 -42.32 0.06 -36.84
N ALA A 468 -43.03 -1.05 -36.59
CA ALA A 468 -43.54 -1.93 -37.63
C ALA A 468 -44.70 -1.28 -38.43
N GLU A 469 -45.63 -0.60 -37.76
CA GLU A 469 -46.79 0.05 -38.38
C GLU A 469 -46.43 1.32 -39.19
N ARG A 470 -45.48 2.14 -38.70
CA ARG A 470 -45.17 3.48 -39.23
C ARG A 470 -43.75 3.60 -39.80
N SER A 471 -43.24 2.54 -40.42
CA SER A 471 -41.88 2.45 -40.96
C SER A 471 -41.53 3.48 -42.06
N GLY A 472 -42.53 4.15 -42.66
CA GLY A 472 -42.35 5.18 -43.69
C GLY A 472 -42.20 6.62 -43.18
N GLU A 473 -42.52 6.90 -41.91
CA GLU A 473 -42.47 8.25 -41.32
C GLU A 473 -41.11 8.51 -40.65
N VAL A 474 -40.20 9.14 -41.38
CA VAL A 474 -38.80 9.35 -40.95
C VAL A 474 -38.68 9.96 -39.55
N THR A 475 -39.47 10.98 -39.22
CA THR A 475 -39.43 11.64 -37.90
C THR A 475 -39.90 10.73 -36.77
N VAL A 476 -40.95 9.94 -36.98
CA VAL A 476 -41.48 8.98 -36.00
C VAL A 476 -40.49 7.83 -35.81
N VAL A 477 -39.94 7.31 -36.90
CA VAL A 477 -38.91 6.25 -36.87
C VAL A 477 -37.70 6.69 -36.07
N HIS A 478 -37.20 7.92 -36.24
CA HIS A 478 -36.06 8.43 -35.49
C HIS A 478 -36.35 8.57 -33.99
N ASP A 479 -37.48 9.19 -33.62
CA ASP A 479 -37.88 9.34 -32.22
C ASP A 479 -38.08 7.98 -31.54
N THR A 480 -38.77 7.06 -32.22
CA THR A 480 -39.03 5.70 -31.70
C THR A 480 -37.73 4.90 -31.53
N GLN A 481 -36.81 4.95 -32.49
CA GLN A 481 -35.51 4.27 -32.38
C GLN A 481 -34.63 4.86 -31.26
N SER A 482 -34.65 6.19 -31.07
CA SER A 482 -33.93 6.84 -29.98
C SER A 482 -34.47 6.37 -28.63
N ARG A 483 -35.78 6.40 -28.45
CA ARG A 483 -36.43 5.98 -27.20
C ARG A 483 -36.32 4.49 -26.94
N LEU A 484 -36.29 3.65 -27.98
CA LEU A 484 -35.99 2.22 -27.85
C LEU A 484 -34.57 1.98 -27.34
N ALA A 485 -33.57 2.71 -27.86
CA ALA A 485 -32.22 2.67 -27.33
C ALA A 485 -32.21 3.10 -25.85
N ASP A 486 -32.85 4.23 -25.51
CA ASP A 486 -32.96 4.72 -24.14
C ASP A 486 -33.63 3.70 -23.19
N CYS A 487 -34.71 3.04 -23.63
CA CYS A 487 -35.39 2.00 -22.86
C CYS A 487 -34.49 0.81 -22.57
N HIS A 488 -33.79 0.30 -23.59
CA HIS A 488 -32.88 -0.83 -23.40
C HIS A 488 -31.69 -0.46 -22.50
N GLU A 489 -31.18 0.78 -22.58
CA GLU A 489 -30.16 1.28 -21.66
C GLU A 489 -30.68 1.34 -20.22
N ALA A 490 -31.90 1.83 -20.01
CA ALA A 490 -32.54 1.89 -18.71
C ALA A 490 -32.82 0.49 -18.13
N LEU A 491 -33.27 -0.46 -18.96
CA LEU A 491 -33.46 -1.86 -18.57
C LEU A 491 -32.15 -2.45 -18.03
N VAL A 492 -31.04 -2.27 -18.75
CA VAL A 492 -29.72 -2.76 -18.30
C VAL A 492 -29.33 -2.19 -16.94
N GLY A 493 -29.65 -0.93 -16.65
CA GLY A 493 -29.37 -0.30 -15.36
C GLY A 493 -30.22 -0.85 -14.19
N LEU A 494 -31.36 -1.47 -14.47
CA LEU A 494 -32.28 -2.01 -13.47
C LEU A 494 -32.22 -3.54 -13.34
N LEU A 495 -31.68 -4.26 -14.33
CA LEU A 495 -31.58 -5.71 -14.29
C LEU A 495 -30.47 -6.18 -13.33
N ASP A 496 -30.76 -7.22 -12.56
CA ASP A 496 -29.79 -7.84 -11.65
C ASP A 496 -28.95 -8.90 -12.36
N SER A 497 -27.88 -9.37 -11.71
CA SER A 497 -26.96 -10.41 -12.23
C SER A 497 -27.66 -11.72 -12.61
N ARG A 498 -28.83 -12.01 -12.03
CA ARG A 498 -29.67 -13.18 -12.34
C ARG A 498 -30.38 -13.09 -13.69
N SER A 499 -30.47 -11.90 -14.28
CA SER A 499 -31.10 -11.65 -15.59
C SER A 499 -30.07 -11.42 -16.69
N SER A 500 -28.97 -12.18 -16.67
CA SER A 500 -27.83 -12.00 -17.56
C SER A 500 -28.18 -12.05 -19.04
N ASP A 501 -29.13 -12.90 -19.42
CA ASP A 501 -29.57 -13.10 -20.81
C ASP A 501 -30.43 -11.93 -21.31
N GLU A 502 -31.36 -11.46 -20.48
CA GLU A 502 -32.19 -10.28 -20.78
C GLU A 502 -31.35 -9.01 -20.89
N MET A 503 -30.34 -8.89 -20.02
CA MET A 503 -29.36 -7.80 -20.06
C MET A 503 -28.55 -7.84 -21.36
N LEU A 504 -28.08 -9.02 -21.75
CA LEU A 504 -27.34 -9.20 -23.00
C LEU A 504 -28.19 -8.87 -24.22
N GLN A 505 -29.45 -9.31 -24.23
CA GLN A 505 -30.39 -9.00 -25.30
C GLN A 505 -30.66 -7.49 -25.38
N SER A 506 -30.89 -6.84 -24.24
CA SER A 506 -31.11 -5.39 -24.20
C SER A 506 -29.90 -4.59 -24.70
N LEU A 507 -28.68 -4.98 -24.31
CA LEU A 507 -27.44 -4.36 -24.83
C LEU A 507 -27.29 -4.53 -26.35
N ARG A 508 -27.64 -5.70 -26.90
CA ARG A 508 -27.62 -5.95 -28.35
C ARG A 508 -28.63 -5.07 -29.08
N GLU A 509 -29.85 -4.96 -28.58
CA GLU A 509 -30.89 -4.14 -29.19
C GLU A 509 -30.55 -2.64 -29.10
N ALA A 510 -30.05 -2.16 -27.96
CA ALA A 510 -29.56 -0.80 -27.82
C ALA A 510 -28.45 -0.48 -28.84
N SER A 511 -27.45 -1.35 -28.97
CA SER A 511 -26.38 -1.21 -29.96
C SER A 511 -26.91 -1.19 -31.39
N ARG A 512 -27.88 -2.04 -31.71
CA ARG A 512 -28.55 -2.09 -33.02
C ARG A 512 -29.26 -0.78 -33.33
N TYR A 513 -30.09 -0.27 -32.43
CA TYR A 513 -30.81 1.00 -32.63
C TYR A 513 -29.86 2.18 -32.76
N LEU A 514 -28.84 2.28 -31.92
CA LEU A 514 -27.81 3.33 -32.02
C LEU A 514 -27.02 3.26 -33.32
N THR A 515 -26.74 2.05 -33.83
CA THR A 515 -26.09 1.86 -35.14
C THR A 515 -26.98 2.37 -36.28
N MET A 516 -28.28 2.06 -36.24
CA MET A 516 -29.25 2.54 -37.23
C MET A 516 -29.41 4.07 -37.19
N LEU A 517 -29.42 4.66 -36.00
CA LEU A 517 -29.50 6.11 -35.81
C LEU A 517 -28.23 6.82 -36.31
N ALA A 518 -27.04 6.34 -35.94
CA ALA A 518 -25.77 6.93 -36.35
C ALA A 518 -25.55 6.89 -37.88
N ALA A 519 -26.04 5.84 -38.56
CA ALA A 519 -25.97 5.74 -40.03
C ALA A 519 -26.85 6.77 -40.75
N ARG A 520 -27.90 7.28 -40.10
CA ARG A 520 -28.87 8.20 -40.68
C ARG A 520 -28.69 9.65 -40.20
N ARG A 521 -28.11 9.84 -39.01
CA ARG A 521 -27.82 11.12 -38.36
C ARG A 521 -26.32 11.28 -38.14
N SER A 522 -25.57 11.39 -39.24
CA SER A 522 -24.12 11.62 -39.20
C SER A 522 -23.74 13.00 -38.64
N ASP A 523 -24.73 13.87 -38.45
CA ASP A 523 -24.62 15.22 -37.88
C ASP A 523 -24.55 15.24 -36.35
N ASP A 524 -24.95 14.16 -35.66
CA ASP A 524 -24.99 14.09 -34.20
C ASP A 524 -23.73 13.40 -33.64
N PRO A 525 -22.77 14.14 -33.05
CA PRO A 525 -21.52 13.58 -32.54
C PRO A 525 -21.70 12.74 -31.25
N HIS A 526 -22.87 12.81 -30.59
CA HIS A 526 -23.11 12.08 -29.35
C HIS A 526 -23.53 10.62 -29.59
N LEU A 527 -24.15 10.31 -30.73
CA LEU A 527 -24.59 8.94 -31.05
C LEU A 527 -23.43 7.93 -31.14
N PRO A 528 -22.30 8.24 -31.81
CA PRO A 528 -21.13 7.36 -31.79
C PRO A 528 -20.57 7.14 -30.37
N GLN A 529 -20.57 8.17 -29.52
CA GLN A 529 -20.07 8.07 -28.14
C GLN A 529 -20.99 7.21 -27.26
N ARG A 530 -22.31 7.41 -27.32
CA ARG A 530 -23.29 6.53 -26.65
C ARG A 530 -23.11 5.08 -27.09
N ARG A 531 -22.98 4.84 -28.40
CA ARG A 531 -22.77 3.50 -28.95
C ARG A 531 -21.49 2.84 -28.42
N LEU A 532 -20.37 3.56 -28.33
CA LEU A 532 -19.13 3.03 -27.77
C LEU A 532 -19.32 2.54 -26.33
N ALA A 533 -20.05 3.28 -25.50
CA ALA A 533 -20.33 2.88 -24.12
C ALA A 533 -21.20 1.61 -24.04
N ILE A 534 -22.22 1.50 -24.89
CA ILE A 534 -23.09 0.31 -24.94
C ILE A 534 -22.34 -0.92 -25.46
N ASP A 535 -21.57 -0.77 -26.54
CA ASP A 535 -20.77 -1.85 -27.09
C ASP A 535 -19.71 -2.34 -26.09
N PHE A 536 -19.13 -1.44 -25.28
CA PHE A 536 -18.21 -1.80 -24.21
C PHE A 536 -18.88 -2.61 -23.10
N ARG A 537 -20.06 -2.17 -22.64
CA ARG A 537 -20.87 -2.93 -21.66
C ARG A 537 -21.28 -4.30 -22.21
N LEU A 538 -21.63 -4.38 -23.50
CA LEU A 538 -21.95 -5.64 -24.18
C LEU A 538 -20.75 -6.60 -24.20
N ALA A 539 -19.57 -6.12 -24.54
CA ALA A 539 -18.34 -6.92 -24.52
C ALA A 539 -17.97 -7.40 -23.10
N ARG A 540 -18.18 -6.54 -22.09
CA ARG A 540 -18.00 -6.90 -20.68
C ARG A 540 -19.01 -7.97 -20.23
N GLN A 541 -20.27 -7.85 -20.62
CA GLN A 541 -21.29 -8.86 -20.31
C GLN A 541 -20.94 -10.22 -20.94
N TRP A 542 -20.45 -10.25 -22.18
CA TRP A 542 -19.92 -11.48 -22.79
C TRP A 542 -18.75 -12.06 -22.00
N HIS A 543 -17.84 -11.23 -21.51
CA HIS A 543 -16.73 -11.67 -20.66
C HIS A 543 -17.24 -12.29 -19.35
N GLU A 544 -18.17 -11.64 -18.66
CA GLU A 544 -18.76 -12.12 -17.40
C GLU A 544 -19.50 -13.46 -17.60
N GLN A 545 -20.14 -13.66 -18.75
CA GLN A 545 -20.78 -14.92 -19.15
C GLN A 545 -19.80 -15.97 -19.73
N ARG A 546 -18.49 -15.67 -19.75
CA ARG A 546 -17.43 -16.55 -20.31
C ARG A 546 -17.55 -16.82 -21.83
N HIS A 547 -18.31 -16.00 -22.55
CA HIS A 547 -18.34 -15.96 -24.02
C HIS A 547 -17.12 -15.19 -24.54
N PHE A 548 -15.92 -15.75 -24.29
CA PHE A 548 -14.66 -15.03 -24.47
C PHE A 548 -14.35 -14.66 -25.93
N ALA A 549 -14.83 -15.45 -26.90
CA ALA A 549 -14.61 -15.18 -28.32
C ALA A 549 -15.37 -13.93 -28.76
N GLU A 550 -16.64 -13.81 -28.38
CA GLU A 550 -17.51 -12.66 -28.64
C GLU A 550 -17.01 -11.42 -27.89
N ALA A 551 -16.60 -11.58 -26.62
CA ALA A 551 -15.99 -10.50 -25.85
C ALA A 551 -14.74 -9.94 -26.54
N LEU A 552 -13.82 -10.81 -26.97
CA LEU A 552 -12.59 -10.40 -27.64
C LEU A 552 -12.85 -9.73 -29.00
N ALA A 553 -13.81 -10.24 -29.78
CA ALA A 553 -14.25 -9.61 -31.02
C ALA A 553 -14.86 -8.22 -30.77
N GLY A 554 -15.68 -8.10 -29.72
CA GLY A 554 -16.26 -6.82 -29.28
C GLY A 554 -15.19 -5.80 -28.89
N TYR A 555 -14.23 -6.18 -28.05
CA TYR A 555 -13.13 -5.30 -27.65
C TYR A 555 -12.22 -4.92 -28.83
N SER A 556 -11.95 -5.82 -29.77
CA SER A 556 -11.15 -5.52 -30.96
C SER A 556 -11.84 -4.47 -31.84
N SER A 557 -13.14 -4.64 -32.10
CA SER A 557 -13.96 -3.68 -32.84
C SER A 557 -14.05 -2.32 -32.15
N LEU A 558 -14.12 -2.29 -30.81
CA LEU A 558 -14.04 -1.06 -30.03
C LEU A 558 -12.67 -0.37 -30.18
N GLY A 559 -11.57 -1.14 -30.07
CA GLY A 559 -10.22 -0.63 -30.21
C GLY A 559 -9.97 0.03 -31.57
N GLU A 560 -10.41 -0.59 -32.66
CA GLU A 560 -10.28 -0.05 -34.02
C GLU A 560 -11.00 1.31 -34.16
N ARG A 561 -12.26 1.41 -33.70
CA ARG A 561 -13.03 2.67 -33.75
C ARG A 561 -12.42 3.77 -32.88
N LEU A 562 -11.75 3.40 -31.79
CA LEU A 562 -11.09 4.33 -30.88
C LEU A 562 -9.75 4.83 -31.41
N GLN A 563 -9.17 4.22 -32.46
CA GLN A 563 -7.90 4.62 -33.08
C GLN A 563 -8.02 5.73 -34.15
N ASP A 564 -9.23 6.12 -34.57
CA ASP A 564 -9.44 7.27 -35.49
C ASP A 564 -8.86 8.60 -34.95
N PRO A 565 -8.43 9.54 -35.84
CA PRO A 565 -7.68 10.74 -35.46
C PRO A 565 -8.36 11.59 -34.37
N MET A 566 -7.55 12.01 -33.40
CA MET A 566 -8.04 12.50 -32.11
C MET A 566 -8.65 13.91 -32.18
N PRO A 567 -9.86 14.13 -31.64
CA PRO A 567 -10.45 15.47 -31.50
C PRO A 567 -9.69 16.32 -30.45
N ARG A 568 -9.99 17.63 -30.39
CA ARG A 568 -9.35 18.59 -29.45
C ARG A 568 -9.65 18.21 -27.98
N GLU A 569 -8.75 18.57 -27.05
CA GLU A 569 -8.99 18.47 -25.59
C GLU A 569 -10.30 19.20 -25.20
N PRO A 570 -11.22 18.62 -24.39
CA PRO A 570 -11.10 17.50 -23.43
C PRO A 570 -11.61 16.12 -23.92
N GLU A 571 -12.14 16.03 -25.13
CA GLU A 571 -12.69 14.78 -25.70
C GLU A 571 -11.62 13.71 -25.91
N ASN A 572 -10.36 14.15 -26.06
CA ASN A 572 -9.18 13.32 -26.15
C ASN A 572 -8.93 12.46 -24.90
N ARG A 573 -9.08 13.05 -23.69
CA ARG A 573 -8.83 12.35 -22.42
C ARG A 573 -9.85 11.23 -22.16
N GLN A 574 -11.13 11.51 -22.38
CA GLN A 574 -12.20 10.52 -22.20
C GLN A 574 -12.02 9.34 -23.16
N ARG A 575 -11.56 9.61 -24.39
CA ARG A 575 -11.28 8.58 -25.39
C ARG A 575 -10.09 7.70 -25.00
N LEU A 576 -9.01 8.30 -24.48
CA LEU A 576 -7.86 7.56 -23.95
C LEU A 576 -8.24 6.66 -22.76
N GLU A 577 -9.11 7.14 -21.88
CA GLU A 577 -9.62 6.36 -20.76
C GLU A 577 -10.40 5.13 -21.22
N ILE A 578 -11.36 5.31 -22.14
CA ILE A 578 -12.14 4.20 -22.71
C ILE A 578 -11.22 3.22 -23.46
N LEU A 579 -10.24 3.71 -24.22
CA LEU A 579 -9.27 2.85 -24.92
C LEU A 579 -8.45 2.01 -23.93
N GLY A 580 -7.95 2.62 -22.86
CA GLY A 580 -7.24 1.91 -21.80
C GLY A 580 -8.10 0.86 -21.11
N GLU A 581 -9.39 1.14 -20.88
CA GLU A 581 -10.36 0.15 -20.36
C GLU A 581 -10.54 -1.03 -21.30
N VAL A 582 -10.76 -0.77 -22.59
CA VAL A 582 -10.91 -1.81 -23.61
C VAL A 582 -9.67 -2.70 -23.67
N GLN A 583 -8.47 -2.11 -23.64
CA GLN A 583 -7.22 -2.86 -23.64
C GLN A 583 -7.02 -3.68 -22.35
N TYR A 584 -7.39 -3.13 -21.19
CA TYR A 584 -7.35 -3.85 -19.91
C TYR A 584 -8.28 -5.08 -19.91
N HIS A 585 -9.54 -4.92 -20.33
CA HIS A 585 -10.48 -6.03 -20.39
C HIS A 585 -10.15 -7.04 -21.50
N THR A 586 -9.51 -6.59 -22.59
CA THR A 586 -8.91 -7.47 -23.59
C THR A 586 -7.84 -8.36 -22.95
N ALA A 587 -6.96 -7.77 -22.14
CA ALA A 587 -5.90 -8.50 -21.44
C ALA A 587 -6.46 -9.52 -20.44
N LEU A 588 -7.47 -9.16 -19.66
CA LEU A 588 -8.17 -10.07 -18.75
C LEU A 588 -8.81 -11.25 -19.51
N THR A 589 -9.50 -10.96 -20.61
CA THR A 589 -10.15 -12.00 -21.44
C THR A 589 -9.12 -12.96 -22.04
N LEU A 590 -8.02 -12.44 -22.60
CA LEU A 590 -6.93 -13.26 -23.13
C LEU A 590 -6.27 -14.12 -22.05
N ARG A 591 -6.14 -13.60 -20.82
CA ARG A 591 -5.62 -14.34 -19.68
C ARG A 591 -6.52 -15.52 -19.29
N GLU A 592 -7.84 -15.30 -19.20
CA GLU A 592 -8.81 -16.37 -18.90
C GLU A 592 -8.85 -17.44 -19.99
N MET A 593 -8.58 -17.08 -21.26
CA MET A 593 -8.41 -18.03 -22.35
C MET A 593 -7.07 -18.79 -22.33
N GLY A 594 -6.17 -18.51 -21.37
CA GLY A 594 -4.84 -19.12 -21.28
C GLY A 594 -3.81 -18.55 -22.28
N ARG A 595 -4.13 -17.47 -23.01
CA ARG A 595 -3.26 -16.82 -24.00
C ARG A 595 -2.30 -15.83 -23.35
N ALA A 596 -1.47 -16.32 -22.44
CA ALA A 596 -0.65 -15.50 -21.53
C ALA A 596 0.28 -14.49 -22.24
N ARG A 597 0.87 -14.83 -23.39
CA ARG A 597 1.76 -13.92 -24.13
C ARG A 597 1.01 -12.70 -24.66
N GLU A 598 -0.15 -12.93 -25.27
CA GLU A 598 -0.98 -11.87 -25.84
C GLU A 598 -1.64 -11.02 -24.75
N ALA A 599 -2.06 -11.65 -23.65
CA ALA A 599 -2.53 -10.95 -22.47
C ALA A 599 -1.46 -9.98 -21.93
N GLY A 600 -0.20 -10.41 -21.85
CA GLY A 600 0.91 -9.54 -21.46
C GLY A 600 1.09 -8.33 -22.37
N SER A 601 1.04 -8.53 -23.69
CA SER A 601 1.10 -7.42 -24.66
C SER A 601 -0.07 -6.45 -24.51
N ALA A 602 -1.29 -6.96 -24.29
CA ALA A 602 -2.46 -6.13 -24.06
C ALA A 602 -2.39 -5.35 -22.73
N PHE A 603 -1.85 -5.96 -21.66
CA PHE A 603 -1.61 -5.27 -20.39
C PHE A 603 -0.59 -4.13 -20.53
N VAL A 604 0.49 -4.33 -21.29
CA VAL A 604 1.47 -3.27 -21.58
C VAL A 604 0.81 -2.12 -22.35
N ALA A 605 0.02 -2.42 -23.39
CA ALA A 605 -0.69 -1.40 -24.14
C ALA A 605 -1.69 -0.61 -23.27
N ALA A 606 -2.42 -1.31 -22.39
CA ALA A 606 -3.33 -0.68 -21.43
C ALA A 606 -2.59 0.23 -20.44
N MET A 607 -1.45 -0.23 -19.91
CA MET A 607 -0.59 0.55 -19.02
C MET A 607 -0.09 1.83 -19.70
N GLU A 608 0.44 1.73 -20.92
CA GLU A 608 0.96 2.86 -21.69
C GLU A 608 -0.14 3.88 -21.98
N THR A 609 -1.33 3.42 -22.38
CA THR A 609 -2.48 4.30 -22.69
C THR A 609 -2.99 5.00 -21.44
N LEU A 610 -3.20 4.27 -20.33
CA LEU A 610 -3.68 4.85 -19.08
C LEU A 610 -2.64 5.77 -18.43
N SER A 611 -1.35 5.50 -18.62
CA SER A 611 -0.26 6.35 -18.10
C SER A 611 -0.21 7.73 -18.78
N GLN A 612 -0.71 7.86 -20.02
CA GLN A 612 -0.85 9.16 -20.69
C GLN A 612 -1.90 10.07 -20.01
N LEU A 613 -2.75 9.51 -19.14
CA LEU A 613 -3.71 10.30 -18.36
C LEU A 613 -3.05 11.08 -17.21
N VAL A 614 -1.77 10.81 -16.88
CA VAL A 614 -0.99 11.57 -15.88
C VAL A 614 -0.68 12.96 -16.42
N GLY A 615 -1.49 13.92 -16.02
CA GLY A 615 -1.30 15.34 -16.32
C GLY A 615 -1.35 16.17 -15.04
N THR A 616 -2.09 17.30 -15.06
CA THR A 616 -2.27 18.21 -13.91
C THR A 616 -3.22 17.70 -12.83
N ARG A 617 -3.80 16.51 -12.99
CA ARG A 617 -4.73 15.91 -12.02
C ARG A 617 -4.22 14.52 -11.59
N PRO A 618 -4.28 14.19 -10.29
CA PRO A 618 -4.03 12.84 -9.82
C PRO A 618 -5.07 11.87 -10.39
N TYR A 619 -4.70 10.59 -10.47
CA TYR A 619 -5.61 9.53 -10.89
C TYR A 619 -6.85 9.45 -9.98
N SER A 620 -7.99 9.12 -10.56
CA SER A 620 -9.15 8.71 -9.77
C SER A 620 -8.86 7.40 -9.03
N ALA A 621 -9.65 7.08 -8.00
CA ALA A 621 -9.53 5.81 -7.30
C ALA A 621 -9.71 4.61 -8.24
N GLU A 622 -10.62 4.72 -9.21
CA GLU A 622 -10.87 3.67 -10.20
C GLU A 622 -9.72 3.50 -11.19
N GLN A 623 -9.13 4.61 -11.66
CA GLN A 623 -7.93 4.59 -12.52
C GLN A 623 -6.75 3.95 -11.78
N SER A 624 -6.55 4.33 -10.51
CA SER A 624 -5.49 3.78 -9.66
C SER A 624 -5.67 2.29 -9.39
N LEU A 625 -6.91 1.84 -9.16
CA LEU A 625 -7.25 0.43 -8.99
C LEU A 625 -6.93 -0.38 -10.26
N ARG A 626 -7.34 0.10 -11.44
CA ARG A 626 -7.08 -0.58 -12.71
C ARG A 626 -5.59 -0.64 -13.02
N LEU A 627 -4.87 0.47 -12.89
CA LEU A 627 -3.41 0.48 -13.07
C LEU A 627 -2.72 -0.44 -12.07
N GLY A 628 -3.16 -0.45 -10.80
CA GLY A 628 -2.67 -1.39 -9.80
C GLY A 628 -2.88 -2.85 -10.20
N SER A 629 -4.05 -3.20 -10.75
CA SER A 629 -4.34 -4.53 -11.29
C SER A 629 -3.46 -4.90 -12.49
N ILE A 630 -3.22 -3.95 -13.39
CA ILE A 630 -2.32 -4.12 -14.55
C ILE A 630 -0.89 -4.39 -14.07
N TYR A 631 -0.36 -3.55 -13.18
CA TYR A 631 0.98 -3.72 -12.62
C TYR A 631 1.14 -5.04 -11.87
N ALA A 632 0.18 -5.41 -11.03
CA ALA A 632 0.19 -6.70 -10.34
C ALA A 632 0.16 -7.88 -11.32
N SER A 633 -0.66 -7.80 -12.37
CA SER A 633 -0.75 -8.85 -13.40
C SER A 633 0.54 -8.99 -14.22
N LEU A 634 1.16 -7.88 -14.61
CA LEU A 634 2.46 -7.88 -15.28
C LEU A 634 3.56 -8.43 -14.37
N GLY A 635 3.57 -8.05 -13.09
CA GLY A 635 4.51 -8.56 -12.08
C GLY A 635 4.44 -10.08 -11.94
N GLU A 636 3.23 -10.64 -11.85
CA GLU A 636 3.02 -12.10 -11.81
C GLU A 636 3.56 -12.80 -13.06
N MET A 637 3.38 -12.20 -14.24
CA MET A 637 3.92 -12.75 -15.50
C MET A 637 5.45 -12.70 -15.56
N MET A 638 6.10 -11.76 -14.87
CA MET A 638 7.56 -11.62 -14.82
C MET A 638 8.23 -12.61 -13.85
N LEU A 639 7.56 -12.98 -12.76
CA LEU A 639 8.08 -13.97 -11.80
C LEU A 639 8.40 -15.32 -12.46
N GLY A 640 7.63 -15.73 -13.48
CA GLY A 640 7.89 -16.97 -14.23
C GLY A 640 9.08 -16.93 -15.20
N ARG A 641 9.72 -15.76 -15.41
CA ARG A 641 10.76 -15.53 -16.44
C ARG A 641 12.14 -15.17 -15.88
N ALA A 642 12.34 -15.35 -14.56
CA ALA A 642 13.60 -15.14 -13.82
C ALA A 642 14.05 -13.66 -13.57
N SER A 643 13.20 -12.67 -13.86
CA SER A 643 13.50 -11.25 -13.59
C SER A 643 12.83 -10.77 -12.29
N ASN A 644 13.43 -11.12 -11.14
CA ASN A 644 12.92 -10.68 -9.82
C ASN A 644 13.02 -9.16 -9.64
N GLY A 645 13.93 -8.48 -10.36
CA GLY A 645 14.08 -7.02 -10.32
C GLY A 645 12.90 -6.28 -10.94
N GLU A 646 12.57 -6.58 -12.20
CA GLU A 646 11.43 -5.95 -12.90
C GLU A 646 10.09 -6.31 -12.24
N ALA A 647 9.93 -7.57 -11.79
CA ALA A 647 8.74 -7.98 -11.05
C ALA A 647 8.56 -7.14 -9.77
N LYS A 648 9.65 -6.87 -9.04
CA LYS A 648 9.63 -6.03 -7.84
C LYS A 648 9.18 -4.60 -8.14
N GLU A 649 9.68 -3.99 -9.21
CA GLU A 649 9.28 -2.64 -9.62
C GLU A 649 7.78 -2.57 -9.94
N LEU A 650 7.26 -3.55 -10.69
CA LEU A 650 5.84 -3.63 -11.02
C LEU A 650 4.97 -3.79 -9.78
N PHE A 651 5.33 -4.68 -8.85
CA PHE A 651 4.56 -4.83 -7.61
C PHE A 651 4.67 -3.62 -6.68
N ASN A 652 5.78 -2.88 -6.70
CA ASN A 652 5.90 -1.63 -5.95
C ASN A 652 4.98 -0.54 -6.52
N GLU A 653 4.85 -0.43 -7.84
CA GLU A 653 3.87 0.49 -8.45
C GLU A 653 2.43 0.09 -8.12
N ALA A 654 2.11 -1.21 -8.16
CA ALA A 654 0.82 -1.71 -7.70
C ALA A 654 0.55 -1.33 -6.24
N TYR A 655 1.53 -1.56 -5.35
CA TYR A 655 1.45 -1.20 -3.94
C TYR A 655 1.20 0.30 -3.74
N ARG A 656 1.96 1.15 -4.44
CA ARG A 656 1.87 2.63 -4.36
C ARG A 656 0.50 3.15 -4.76
N LEU A 657 -0.14 2.56 -5.77
CA LEU A 657 -1.45 2.96 -6.27
C LEU A 657 -2.60 2.42 -5.41
N LEU A 658 -2.47 1.20 -4.89
CA LEU A 658 -3.54 0.51 -4.16
C LEU A 658 -3.59 0.85 -2.68
N LEU A 659 -2.44 1.16 -2.05
CA LEU A 659 -2.38 1.44 -0.61
C LEU A 659 -3.31 2.61 -0.19
N PRO A 660 -3.29 3.79 -0.84
CA PRO A 660 -4.16 4.90 -0.41
C PRO A 660 -5.65 4.58 -0.55
N ILE A 661 -6.03 3.78 -1.55
CA ILE A 661 -7.42 3.35 -1.74
C ILE A 661 -7.83 2.41 -0.61
N SER A 662 -6.96 1.48 -0.24
CA SER A 662 -7.23 0.52 0.83
C SER A 662 -7.27 1.18 2.21
N GLU A 663 -6.49 2.23 2.44
CA GLU A 663 -6.54 3.00 3.69
C GLU A 663 -7.82 3.84 3.78
N ALA A 664 -8.26 4.42 2.66
CA ALA A 664 -9.49 5.20 2.60
C ALA A 664 -10.77 4.35 2.66
N ARG A 665 -10.74 3.13 2.11
CA ARG A 665 -11.86 2.18 2.09
C ARG A 665 -11.38 0.75 2.45
N PRO A 666 -11.14 0.46 3.75
CA PRO A 666 -10.64 -0.85 4.18
C PRO A 666 -11.55 -2.03 3.85
N GLU A 667 -12.84 -1.79 3.65
CA GLU A 667 -13.85 -2.78 3.28
C GLU A 667 -13.93 -3.06 1.77
N HIS A 668 -13.18 -2.33 0.94
CA HIS A 668 -13.18 -2.51 -0.52
C HIS A 668 -12.39 -3.76 -0.92
N LEU A 669 -13.10 -4.88 -1.06
CA LEU A 669 -12.52 -6.21 -1.21
C LEU A 669 -11.56 -6.36 -2.40
N GLU A 670 -11.91 -5.81 -3.57
CA GLU A 670 -11.08 -5.92 -4.77
C GLU A 670 -9.70 -5.28 -4.58
N THR A 671 -9.66 -4.11 -3.94
CA THR A 671 -8.39 -3.42 -3.62
C THR A 671 -7.57 -4.24 -2.64
N ALA A 672 -8.20 -4.74 -1.58
CA ALA A 672 -7.53 -5.53 -0.56
C ALA A 672 -6.94 -6.83 -1.13
N VAL A 673 -7.67 -7.51 -2.01
CA VAL A 673 -7.19 -8.72 -2.70
C VAL A 673 -5.96 -8.42 -3.57
N LEU A 674 -6.00 -7.37 -4.39
CA LEU A 674 -4.88 -6.99 -5.24
C LEU A 674 -3.66 -6.53 -4.44
N LEU A 675 -3.89 -5.77 -3.37
CA LEU A 675 -2.85 -5.27 -2.49
C LEU A 675 -2.19 -6.41 -1.70
N ALA A 676 -2.98 -7.32 -1.13
CA ALA A 676 -2.48 -8.48 -0.39
C ALA A 676 -1.65 -9.41 -1.27
N ARG A 677 -2.08 -9.66 -2.52
CA ARG A 677 -1.28 -10.41 -3.51
C ARG A 677 0.05 -9.71 -3.79
N SER A 678 0.01 -8.40 -4.07
CA SER A 678 1.21 -7.62 -4.37
C SER A 678 2.19 -7.61 -3.19
N MET A 679 1.70 -7.40 -1.97
CA MET A 679 2.50 -7.46 -0.74
C MET A 679 3.11 -8.85 -0.53
N SER A 680 2.36 -9.94 -0.77
CA SER A 680 2.91 -11.29 -0.60
C SER A 680 4.01 -11.59 -1.62
N ARG A 681 3.81 -11.22 -2.90
CA ARG A 681 4.83 -11.37 -3.94
C ARG A 681 6.08 -10.55 -3.66
N LEU A 682 5.92 -9.29 -3.26
CA LEU A 682 7.04 -8.47 -2.79
C LEU A 682 7.74 -9.17 -1.62
N GLY A 683 7.00 -9.64 -0.62
CA GLY A 683 7.59 -10.33 0.52
C GLY A 683 8.36 -11.61 0.15
N GLY A 684 7.89 -12.35 -0.86
CA GLY A 684 8.63 -13.47 -1.46
C GLY A 684 9.95 -13.03 -2.11
N ILE A 685 9.93 -11.96 -2.93
CA ILE A 685 11.13 -11.41 -3.59
C ILE A 685 12.14 -10.88 -2.55
N GLU A 686 11.66 -10.20 -1.50
CA GLU A 686 12.49 -9.67 -0.43
C GLU A 686 13.23 -10.79 0.33
N ARG A 687 12.53 -11.88 0.66
CA ARG A 687 13.13 -13.07 1.27
C ARG A 687 14.17 -13.71 0.37
N ALA A 688 13.86 -13.88 -0.92
CA ALA A 688 14.80 -14.45 -1.89
C ALA A 688 16.08 -13.59 -2.03
N SER A 689 15.96 -12.29 -1.75
CA SER A 689 17.08 -11.33 -1.75
C SER A 689 17.84 -11.25 -0.42
N GLY A 690 17.50 -12.08 0.58
CA GLY A 690 18.12 -12.09 1.91
C GLY A 690 17.54 -11.08 2.90
N ARG A 691 16.54 -10.27 2.52
CA ARG A 691 15.85 -9.31 3.40
C ARG A 691 14.65 -9.96 4.08
N TRP A 692 14.94 -10.86 5.02
CA TRP A 692 13.93 -11.69 5.70
C TRP A 692 12.91 -10.88 6.51
N THR A 693 13.34 -9.84 7.21
CA THR A 693 12.50 -8.98 8.06
C THR A 693 11.46 -8.22 7.24
N ASP A 694 11.86 -7.65 6.10
CA ASP A 694 10.95 -6.92 5.21
C ASP A 694 9.92 -7.87 4.60
N GLY A 695 10.36 -9.06 4.18
CA GLY A 695 9.47 -10.10 3.69
C GLY A 695 8.46 -10.58 4.74
N TYR A 696 8.89 -10.73 5.99
CA TYR A 696 8.02 -11.05 7.12
C TYR A 696 6.94 -9.96 7.32
N ARG A 697 7.34 -8.68 7.41
CA ARG A 697 6.39 -7.57 7.61
C ARG A 697 5.36 -7.46 6.50
N LEU A 698 5.79 -7.61 5.25
CA LEU A 698 4.90 -7.57 4.08
C LEU A 698 3.87 -8.71 4.10
N SER A 699 4.32 -9.92 4.41
CA SER A 699 3.41 -11.08 4.50
C SER A 699 2.39 -10.94 5.64
N LEU A 700 2.79 -10.37 6.79
CA LEU A 700 1.87 -10.12 7.91
C LEU A 700 0.84 -9.04 7.55
N ARG A 701 1.28 -7.91 6.98
CA ARG A 701 0.38 -6.83 6.54
C ARG A 701 -0.61 -7.29 5.46
N ALA A 702 -0.19 -8.17 4.55
CA ALA A 702 -1.08 -8.75 3.55
C ALA A 702 -2.25 -9.52 4.18
N ILE A 703 -1.97 -10.30 5.23
CA ILE A 703 -2.98 -11.06 6.00
C ILE A 703 -3.92 -10.10 6.72
N GLU A 704 -3.40 -9.13 7.46
CA GLU A 704 -4.19 -8.17 8.25
C GLU A 704 -5.12 -7.33 7.36
N ASN A 705 -4.60 -6.86 6.22
CA ASN A 705 -5.37 -6.08 5.25
C ASN A 705 -6.55 -6.89 4.68
N LEU A 706 -6.29 -8.12 4.24
CA LEU A 706 -7.32 -8.97 3.65
C LEU A 706 -8.34 -9.44 4.69
N GLU A 707 -7.92 -9.75 5.91
CA GLU A 707 -8.82 -10.08 7.02
C GLU A 707 -9.81 -8.97 7.33
N GLN A 708 -9.35 -7.72 7.29
CA GLN A 708 -10.22 -6.59 7.55
C GLN A 708 -11.27 -6.41 6.44
N ALA A 709 -10.89 -6.58 5.18
CA ALA A 709 -11.81 -6.48 4.05
C ALA A 709 -12.86 -7.61 4.04
N ILE A 710 -12.46 -8.85 4.36
CA ILE A 710 -13.36 -10.01 4.43
C ILE A 710 -14.46 -9.82 5.48
N LYS A 711 -14.21 -9.08 6.57
CA LYS A 711 -15.27 -8.77 7.55
C LYS A 711 -16.45 -8.02 6.93
N GLY A 712 -16.20 -7.18 5.93
CA GLY A 712 -17.23 -6.44 5.20
C GLY A 712 -18.02 -7.31 4.23
N GLN A 713 -17.39 -8.35 3.67
CA GLN A 713 -17.98 -9.26 2.68
C GLN A 713 -17.60 -10.73 2.96
N PRO A 714 -18.18 -11.36 4.00
CA PRO A 714 -17.74 -12.69 4.46
C PRO A 714 -18.10 -13.84 3.51
N GLY A 715 -18.99 -13.60 2.53
CA GLY A 715 -19.43 -14.59 1.54
C GLY A 715 -18.47 -14.78 0.36
N ASP A 716 -17.42 -13.95 0.23
CA ASP A 716 -16.48 -14.08 -0.89
C ASP A 716 -15.50 -15.24 -0.66
N LEU A 717 -15.73 -16.35 -1.35
CA LEU A 717 -14.92 -17.57 -1.25
C LEU A 717 -13.51 -17.38 -1.79
N ASP A 718 -13.31 -16.56 -2.82
CA ASP A 718 -12.02 -16.36 -3.47
C ASP A 718 -11.05 -15.58 -2.56
N ALA A 719 -11.55 -14.52 -1.92
CA ALA A 719 -10.80 -13.74 -0.95
C ALA A 719 -10.44 -14.57 0.29
N ARG A 720 -11.39 -15.38 0.80
CA ARG A 720 -11.15 -16.28 1.93
C ARG A 720 -10.14 -17.38 1.59
N LEU A 721 -10.16 -17.92 0.37
CA LEU A 721 -9.14 -18.86 -0.10
C LEU A 721 -7.77 -18.20 -0.24
N LEU A 722 -7.70 -16.98 -0.75
CA LEU A 722 -6.45 -16.21 -0.79
C LEU A 722 -5.90 -16.00 0.63
N LEU A 723 -6.75 -15.72 1.62
CA LEU A 723 -6.32 -15.61 3.01
C LEU A 723 -5.70 -16.92 3.55
N VAL A 724 -6.25 -18.08 3.16
CA VAL A 724 -5.65 -19.40 3.47
C VAL A 724 -4.28 -19.55 2.79
N GLU A 725 -4.17 -19.20 1.51
CA GLU A 725 -2.90 -19.20 0.75
C GLU A 725 -1.83 -18.35 1.44
N LEU A 726 -2.17 -17.10 1.80
CA LEU A 726 -1.25 -16.16 2.45
C LEU A 726 -0.77 -16.65 3.82
N ARG A 727 -1.64 -17.34 4.59
CA ARG A 727 -1.27 -17.93 5.88
C ARG A 727 -0.29 -19.09 5.72
N ALA A 728 -0.43 -19.90 4.68
CA ALA A 728 0.55 -20.94 4.34
C ALA A 728 1.91 -20.32 4.01
N GLU A 729 1.92 -19.32 3.11
CA GLU A 729 3.13 -18.62 2.68
C GLU A 729 3.82 -17.90 3.88
N HIS A 730 3.05 -17.25 4.75
CA HIS A 730 3.58 -16.61 5.95
C HIS A 730 4.17 -17.61 6.95
N THR A 731 3.59 -18.81 7.08
CA THR A 731 4.11 -19.85 7.98
C THR A 731 5.54 -20.24 7.60
N GLU A 732 5.87 -20.27 6.31
CA GLU A 732 7.24 -20.55 5.85
C GLU A 732 8.27 -19.48 6.29
N THR A 733 7.80 -18.28 6.64
CA THR A 733 8.65 -17.19 7.15
C THR A 733 8.97 -17.32 8.64
N LEU A 734 8.21 -18.13 9.38
CA LEU A 734 8.31 -18.31 10.83
C LEU A 734 9.33 -19.38 11.25
N LYS A 735 10.46 -19.47 10.52
CA LYS A 735 11.54 -20.41 10.88
C LYS A 735 12.02 -20.09 12.30
N HIS A 736 11.94 -21.08 13.20
CA HIS A 736 12.26 -20.99 14.63
C HIS A 736 11.18 -20.39 15.56
N GLN A 737 9.96 -20.13 15.06
CA GLN A 737 8.81 -19.71 15.87
C GLN A 737 7.67 -20.74 15.81
N ASP A 738 7.93 -21.96 16.29
CA ASP A 738 7.02 -23.10 16.14
C ASP A 738 5.61 -22.85 16.71
N THR A 739 5.49 -22.09 17.80
CA THR A 739 4.20 -21.74 18.40
C THR A 739 3.38 -20.81 17.51
N ALA A 740 4.00 -19.76 16.96
CA ALA A 740 3.37 -18.84 16.03
C ALA A 740 3.02 -19.54 14.70
N ALA A 741 3.92 -20.39 14.20
CA ALA A 741 3.71 -21.19 12.99
C ALA A 741 2.51 -22.13 13.14
N ARG A 742 2.42 -22.87 14.26
CA ARG A 742 1.29 -23.75 14.56
C ARG A 742 -0.03 -22.98 14.70
N SER A 743 -0.01 -21.79 15.31
CA SER A 743 -1.19 -20.92 15.43
C SER A 743 -1.67 -20.43 14.07
N CYS A 744 -0.75 -19.98 13.20
CA CYS A 744 -1.08 -19.50 11.87
C CYS A 744 -1.67 -20.62 10.98
N LEU A 745 -1.05 -21.80 11.01
CA LEU A 745 -1.57 -23.00 10.36
C LEU A 745 -2.94 -23.40 10.89
N GLY A 746 -3.15 -23.42 12.21
CA GLY A 746 -4.44 -23.80 12.80
C GLY A 746 -5.59 -22.90 12.33
N LYS A 747 -5.37 -21.58 12.32
CA LYS A 747 -6.36 -20.61 11.83
C LYS A 747 -6.64 -20.77 10.33
N GLY A 748 -5.60 -20.98 9.51
CA GLY A 748 -5.77 -21.19 8.07
C GLY A 748 -6.49 -22.50 7.72
N PHE A 749 -6.13 -23.59 8.41
CA PHE A 749 -6.80 -24.89 8.28
C PHE A 749 -8.28 -24.79 8.68
N GLY A 750 -8.58 -24.14 9.82
CA GLY A 750 -9.95 -23.93 10.26
C GLY A 750 -10.78 -23.16 9.22
N LEU A 751 -10.21 -22.11 8.61
CA LEU A 751 -10.88 -21.37 7.54
C LEU A 751 -11.11 -22.24 6.29
N ALA A 752 -10.12 -23.06 5.90
CA ALA A 752 -10.25 -23.99 4.78
C ALA A 752 -11.38 -25.01 4.99
N GLU A 753 -11.55 -25.53 6.21
CA GLU A 753 -12.65 -26.45 6.55
C GLU A 753 -14.02 -25.79 6.43
N VAL A 754 -14.16 -24.54 6.88
CA VAL A 754 -15.41 -23.78 6.71
C VAL A 754 -15.72 -23.59 5.24
N ILE A 755 -14.73 -23.19 4.43
CA ILE A 755 -14.90 -23.02 2.98
C ILE A 755 -15.29 -24.34 2.31
N LEU A 756 -14.64 -25.46 2.65
CA LEU A 756 -14.95 -26.78 2.08
C LEU A 756 -16.38 -27.21 2.39
N THR A 757 -16.85 -26.97 3.62
CA THR A 757 -18.23 -27.27 4.03
C THR A 757 -19.22 -26.44 3.24
N GLU A 758 -18.99 -25.13 3.15
CA GLU A 758 -19.83 -24.18 2.41
C GLU A 758 -19.91 -24.52 0.90
N ILE A 759 -18.81 -24.92 0.28
CA ILE A 759 -18.77 -25.38 -1.12
C ILE A 759 -19.58 -26.66 -1.33
N ASN A 760 -19.54 -27.59 -0.37
CA ASN A 760 -20.25 -28.87 -0.47
C ASN A 760 -21.76 -28.70 -0.25
N ASP A 761 -22.15 -27.80 0.65
CA ASP A 761 -23.56 -27.59 1.02
C ASP A 761 -24.27 -26.56 0.11
N SER A 762 -23.50 -25.73 -0.62
CA SER A 762 -24.06 -24.70 -1.50
C SER A 762 -24.71 -25.30 -2.75
N ALA A 763 -26.04 -25.27 -2.80
CA ALA A 763 -26.83 -25.66 -3.98
C ALA A 763 -26.73 -24.65 -5.14
N GLU A 764 -26.35 -23.40 -4.85
CA GLU A 764 -26.31 -22.31 -5.84
C GLU A 764 -24.98 -22.21 -6.60
N LEU A 765 -23.94 -22.94 -6.17
CA LEU A 765 -22.61 -22.89 -6.79
C LEU A 765 -22.55 -23.73 -8.08
N PRO A 766 -22.19 -23.14 -9.24
CA PRO A 766 -22.00 -23.90 -10.47
C PRO A 766 -20.92 -24.98 -10.33
N ASP A 767 -21.15 -26.16 -10.91
CA ASP A 767 -20.25 -27.32 -10.76
C ASP A 767 -18.80 -27.03 -11.18
N GLY A 768 -18.60 -26.26 -12.25
CA GLY A 768 -17.26 -25.88 -12.69
C GLY A 768 -16.50 -25.02 -11.67
N LEU A 769 -17.19 -24.08 -11.01
CA LEU A 769 -16.60 -23.25 -9.96
C LEU A 769 -16.37 -24.08 -8.69
N ARG A 770 -17.31 -24.94 -8.32
CA ARG A 770 -17.19 -25.89 -7.21
C ARG A 770 -15.93 -26.76 -7.37
N GLN A 771 -15.70 -27.29 -8.57
CA GLN A 771 -14.50 -28.08 -8.89
C GLN A 771 -13.21 -27.24 -8.81
N SER A 772 -13.23 -26.01 -9.33
CA SER A 772 -12.08 -25.09 -9.24
C SER A 772 -11.66 -24.83 -7.79
N PHE A 773 -12.62 -24.54 -6.91
CA PHE A 773 -12.35 -24.33 -5.50
C PHE A 773 -11.86 -25.60 -4.79
N ARG A 774 -12.47 -26.76 -5.07
CA ARG A 774 -11.98 -28.05 -4.54
C ARG A 774 -10.54 -28.33 -4.93
N LEU A 775 -10.16 -28.03 -6.18
CA LEU A 775 -8.79 -28.23 -6.65
C LEU A 775 -7.79 -27.32 -5.91
N ARG A 776 -8.14 -26.04 -5.70
CA ARG A 776 -7.31 -25.11 -4.92
C ARG A 776 -7.18 -25.55 -3.46
N LEU A 777 -8.30 -25.94 -2.83
CA LEU A 777 -8.30 -26.48 -1.46
C LEU A 777 -7.45 -27.74 -1.35
N ALA A 778 -7.56 -28.67 -2.30
CA ALA A 778 -6.74 -29.88 -2.29
C ALA A 778 -5.24 -29.56 -2.29
N LYS A 779 -4.81 -28.61 -3.14
CA LYS A 779 -3.42 -28.14 -3.16
C LYS A 779 -3.01 -27.46 -1.85
N LEU A 780 -3.90 -26.67 -1.26
CA LEU A 780 -3.63 -26.02 0.02
C LEU A 780 -3.49 -27.05 1.15
N TYR A 781 -4.38 -28.03 1.23
CA TYR A 781 -4.26 -29.10 2.21
C TYR A 781 -2.95 -29.88 2.08
N GLU A 782 -2.45 -30.13 0.86
CA GLU A 782 -1.10 -30.71 0.68
C GLU A 782 -0.01 -29.80 1.25
N THR A 783 -0.01 -28.51 0.91
CA THR A 783 0.96 -27.54 1.43
C THR A 783 0.91 -27.50 2.97
N TYR A 784 -0.28 -27.45 3.57
CA TYR A 784 -0.45 -27.48 5.02
C TYR A 784 0.05 -28.80 5.63
N GLY A 785 -0.18 -29.94 4.97
CA GLY A 785 0.35 -31.23 5.40
C GLY A 785 1.88 -31.27 5.42
N GLU A 786 2.53 -30.72 4.39
CA GLU A 786 3.98 -30.59 4.35
C GLU A 786 4.52 -29.66 5.44
N LEU A 787 3.85 -28.54 5.70
CA LEU A 787 4.23 -27.60 6.76
C LEU A 787 4.07 -28.22 8.16
N CYS A 788 2.96 -28.92 8.41
CA CYS A 788 2.74 -29.67 9.66
C CYS A 788 3.82 -30.73 9.89
N LYS A 789 4.21 -31.46 8.82
CA LYS A 789 5.29 -32.45 8.88
C LYS A 789 6.64 -31.82 9.23
N LYS A 790 6.97 -30.66 8.65
CA LYS A 790 8.19 -29.90 8.98
C LYS A 790 8.22 -29.45 10.45
N LEU A 791 7.06 -29.19 11.06
CA LEU A 791 6.91 -28.78 12.46
C LEU A 791 6.76 -29.96 13.45
N GLY A 792 6.90 -31.21 12.97
CA GLY A 792 6.80 -32.42 13.77
C GLY A 792 5.38 -32.81 14.21
N ASP A 793 4.34 -32.25 13.60
CA ASP A 793 2.92 -32.56 13.89
C ASP A 793 2.39 -33.60 12.88
N SER A 794 2.78 -34.86 13.07
CA SER A 794 2.43 -35.96 12.15
C SER A 794 0.94 -36.24 12.05
N GLU A 795 0.19 -36.10 13.15
CA GLU A 795 -1.26 -36.34 13.19
C GLU A 795 -2.01 -35.30 12.34
N LYS A 796 -1.68 -34.00 12.49
CA LYS A 796 -2.28 -32.98 11.62
C LYS A 796 -1.80 -33.09 10.19
N ALA A 797 -0.57 -33.53 9.95
CA ALA A 797 -0.08 -33.75 8.59
C ALA A 797 -0.90 -34.83 7.86
N GLU A 798 -1.13 -35.98 8.50
CA GLU A 798 -1.99 -37.05 7.96
C GLU A 798 -3.41 -36.56 7.70
N LEU A 799 -4.01 -35.84 8.66
CA LEU A 799 -5.34 -35.24 8.48
C LEU A 799 -5.39 -34.31 7.26
N CYS A 800 -4.37 -33.47 7.06
CA CYS A 800 -4.30 -32.59 5.89
C CYS A 800 -4.20 -33.38 4.58
N PHE A 801 -3.35 -34.42 4.52
CA PHE A 801 -3.24 -35.26 3.32
C PHE A 801 -4.54 -36.01 3.01
N ASP A 802 -5.24 -36.50 4.04
CA ASP A 802 -6.56 -37.13 3.87
C ASP A 802 -7.60 -36.15 3.31
N ARG A 803 -7.58 -34.89 3.78
CA ARG A 803 -8.46 -33.83 3.25
C ARG A 803 -8.12 -33.48 1.80
N ALA A 804 -6.84 -33.41 1.46
CA ALA A 804 -6.41 -33.23 0.08
C ALA A 804 -6.90 -34.36 -0.83
N HIS A 805 -6.80 -35.61 -0.36
CA HIS A 805 -7.28 -36.79 -1.09
C HIS A 805 -8.80 -36.73 -1.32
N ARG A 806 -9.58 -36.52 -0.26
CA ARG A 806 -11.04 -36.43 -0.35
C ARG A 806 -11.52 -35.29 -1.26
N ALA A 807 -10.87 -34.13 -1.18
CA ALA A 807 -11.17 -33.01 -2.05
C ALA A 807 -10.93 -33.35 -3.54
N ARG A 808 -9.94 -34.20 -3.85
CA ARG A 808 -9.68 -34.74 -5.19
C ARG A 808 -10.63 -35.86 -5.61
N GLU A 809 -10.99 -36.78 -4.71
CA GLU A 809 -11.95 -37.85 -5.02
C GLU A 809 -13.30 -37.29 -5.46
N LEU A 810 -13.73 -36.20 -4.82
CA LEU A 810 -14.94 -35.46 -5.17
C LEU A 810 -14.85 -34.70 -6.51
N LEU A 811 -13.68 -34.67 -7.17
CA LEU A 811 -13.53 -34.24 -8.57
C LEU A 811 -13.71 -35.41 -9.55
N VAL A 812 -13.40 -36.64 -9.14
CA VAL A 812 -13.42 -37.85 -9.98
C VAL A 812 -14.81 -38.48 -10.04
N GLN A 813 -15.64 -38.27 -9.03
CA GLN A 813 -17.06 -38.67 -9.07
C GLN A 813 -17.84 -37.80 -10.07
N ARG A 814 -17.78 -38.16 -11.35
CA ARG A 814 -18.77 -37.74 -12.34
C ARG A 814 -19.82 -38.84 -12.51
N GLU A 815 -21.08 -38.46 -12.39
CA GLU A 815 -22.16 -39.15 -13.08
C GLU A 815 -21.85 -39.23 -14.59
N PRO A 816 -22.24 -40.33 -15.26
CA PRO A 816 -21.85 -40.60 -16.63
C PRO A 816 -22.47 -39.57 -17.58
N VAL A 817 -21.61 -38.89 -18.36
CA VAL A 817 -22.03 -38.15 -19.54
C VAL A 817 -22.55 -39.17 -20.55
N SER A 818 -23.86 -39.19 -20.76
CA SER A 818 -24.45 -39.84 -21.92
C SER A 818 -23.98 -39.12 -23.19
N GLY A 819 -23.18 -39.80 -24.00
CA GLY A 819 -22.98 -39.47 -25.41
C GLY A 819 -21.82 -38.54 -25.74
N ALA A 820 -20.61 -39.11 -25.80
CA ALA A 820 -19.67 -38.78 -26.87
C ALA A 820 -18.69 -39.95 -27.03
N ALA A 821 -18.65 -40.49 -28.24
CA ALA A 821 -17.88 -41.65 -28.62
C ALA A 821 -16.38 -41.47 -28.39
N GLU A 822 -15.76 -42.61 -28.08
CA GLU A 822 -14.33 -42.86 -28.04
C GLU A 822 -13.62 -42.34 -29.31
N SER A 823 -12.54 -41.59 -29.11
CA SER A 823 -11.36 -41.71 -29.95
C SER A 823 -10.12 -41.53 -29.09
N SER A 824 -9.50 -42.67 -28.81
CA SER A 824 -8.16 -42.85 -28.28
C SER A 824 -7.09 -42.17 -29.15
N GLU A 825 -5.89 -42.05 -28.57
CA GLU A 825 -4.61 -41.57 -29.14
C GLU A 825 -4.33 -40.09 -28.82
N THR A 826 -3.23 -39.68 -28.17
CA THR A 826 -1.93 -40.34 -27.98
C THR A 826 -1.16 -39.75 -26.78
N LYS A 827 -0.33 -40.62 -26.19
CA LYS A 827 0.74 -40.37 -25.22
C LYS A 827 1.81 -39.38 -25.73
N SER A 828 2.53 -38.83 -24.74
CA SER A 828 3.89 -38.23 -24.74
C SER A 828 4.07 -36.78 -25.21
N LEU A 829 4.23 -35.87 -24.23
CA LEU A 829 5.48 -35.14 -23.96
C LEU A 829 5.41 -34.44 -22.60
#